data_AF-M0FN21-F1
#
_entry.id   AF-M0FN21-F1
#
_cell.length_a   1.000
_cell.length_b   1.000
_cell.length_c   1.000
_cell.angle_alpha   90.00
_cell.angle_beta   90.00
_cell.angle_gamma   90.00
#
_symmetry.space_group_name_H-M   'P 1'
#
loop_
_entity.id
_entity.type
_entity.pdbx_description
1 polymer ?
#
loop_
_entity_poly.entity_id
_entity_poly.type
_entity_poly.pdbx_seq_one_letter_code
_entity_poly.pdbx_strand_id
1 'polypeptide(L)'
;MSAATSRLGGLVAAASTLSRRDWLVVVGAVGVLSIGVIAVFAPILAPYPADVAVGDPFEAPSSAHPLGTDDAGHDLLSLLLVGARVSLSVGLLAGSLAVLAGLLVGVTAGVVGGRTETVLMRVVDVVLTLPFLPLVIVAAAVLGPSLATTVGVLVAVMWARPARELRSQVLSIRARTFVQASRSMGASPTYVARHYVVPALLPIAVAQFAKAASSAILLEASLSFLGLGDPTAPSWGTILFYAQQRSAFLTDAWSWWVLPPGVAIGGSVLSFTFLALGIERRTAGDRRAATAVDDGPELTVMPPEPDSAPVLDVTDLTVVYGDDDTAPTAVDDVNLSVDRGETLGVVGESGSGKSSLALALLALLDPPGRVASGAVTLRTDRIDDAGAGRSPTMADFRGNAVAFVPQEAMNALDPRRTLREQVVEAVVAHRDCSRDDARERAEDVLTAVGLDAESYGRYPHELSGGMRQRGVIAAALANDPDVLVADEPTTGLDTVTTIRLLDLLESLQARLGFSLVMVTHDLSSVARVADRIAVVRDGHVVEVGATDRLHESPDHPYTNELLGARPTLPSDIGASRGSPADSTAPTDSGLEGAGDAHLEYDGVAKSYDGEAVLRGVHLRVSRGESVALVGESGAGKSTLGRMTAGLVTPDEGTVAVEGRSVPSWAATDHTSLGRTVHYLFQDPYASLSPNRTVGRVVREPLDIHDIGEPGDRDARVLDALSDVGLAPAEDYAGRRPTALSGGERQRVAIARAVVLEPAVLVADEPTSMLDAPLRRDLLELLYDLVAARDITLLHVTHDIAAASEFADRLAVLADGRIVESGPPTTLLSTPSHEETRTLVDATRALHAGRSPTAAEANAADASAENAPTEGDEPHAER
;
A
#
# COMPACT_ATOMS: atom_id res chain seq x y z
N MET A 1 -21.38 -0.60 -50.27
CA MET A 1 -20.46 -1.74 -50.00
C MET A 1 -19.09 -1.31 -49.48
N SER A 2 -18.41 -0.32 -50.08
CA SER A 2 -17.08 0.15 -49.63
C SER A 2 -17.05 0.80 -48.23
N ALA A 3 -18.12 1.50 -47.82
CA ALA A 3 -18.22 2.10 -46.47
C ALA A 3 -18.53 1.08 -45.34
N ALA A 4 -19.07 -0.09 -45.69
CA ALA A 4 -19.32 -1.17 -44.73
C ALA A 4 -18.06 -2.00 -44.49
N THR A 5 -17.25 -2.21 -45.54
CA THR A 5 -15.96 -2.91 -45.48
C THR A 5 -14.89 -2.10 -44.75
N SER A 6 -14.89 -0.76 -44.83
CA SER A 6 -13.96 0.06 -44.04
C SER A 6 -14.30 0.10 -42.54
N ARG A 7 -15.60 0.10 -42.17
CA ARG A 7 -16.04 0.00 -40.77
C ARG A 7 -15.77 -1.38 -40.16
N LEU A 8 -15.92 -2.45 -40.95
CA LEU A 8 -15.54 -3.81 -40.56
C LEU A 8 -14.01 -3.95 -40.42
N GLY A 9 -13.23 -3.35 -41.32
CA GLY A 9 -11.77 -3.32 -41.22
C GLY A 9 -11.25 -2.56 -39.99
N GLY A 10 -11.89 -1.44 -39.63
CA GLY A 10 -11.57 -0.69 -38.40
C GLY A 10 -11.93 -1.45 -37.12
N LEU A 11 -13.02 -2.23 -37.12
CA LEU A 11 -13.38 -3.10 -35.99
C LEU A 11 -12.43 -4.29 -35.83
N VAL A 12 -11.94 -4.85 -36.93
CA VAL A 12 -10.95 -5.95 -36.91
C VAL A 12 -9.56 -5.44 -36.47
N ALA A 13 -9.16 -4.24 -36.89
CA ALA A 13 -7.92 -3.60 -36.43
C ALA A 13 -7.99 -3.20 -34.93
N ALA A 14 -9.14 -2.72 -34.46
CA ALA A 14 -9.39 -2.47 -33.04
C ALA A 14 -9.43 -3.76 -32.22
N ALA A 15 -9.84 -4.90 -32.81
CA ALA A 15 -9.84 -6.19 -32.15
C ALA A 15 -8.43 -6.79 -31.99
N SER A 16 -7.49 -6.49 -32.91
CA SER A 16 -6.09 -6.95 -32.82
C SER A 16 -5.25 -6.22 -31.75
N THR A 17 -5.73 -5.10 -31.22
CA THR A 17 -5.06 -4.33 -30.14
C THR A 17 -5.66 -4.60 -28.75
N LEU A 18 -6.71 -5.43 -28.65
CA LEU A 18 -7.35 -5.73 -27.37
C LEU A 18 -6.55 -6.78 -26.61
N SER A 19 -6.24 -6.49 -25.35
CA SER A 19 -5.64 -7.48 -24.46
C SER A 19 -6.56 -8.71 -24.35
N ARG A 20 -6.00 -9.89 -24.06
CA ARG A 20 -6.80 -11.11 -23.78
C ARG A 20 -7.89 -10.89 -22.71
N ARG A 21 -7.75 -9.88 -21.84
CA ARG A 21 -8.73 -9.51 -20.80
C ARG A 21 -9.97 -8.87 -21.41
N ASP A 22 -9.77 -7.96 -22.36
CA ASP A 22 -10.85 -7.22 -23.01
C ASP A 22 -11.63 -8.12 -23.97
N TRP A 23 -10.96 -9.12 -24.56
CA TRP A 23 -11.61 -10.12 -25.39
C TRP A 23 -12.71 -10.90 -24.64
N LEU A 24 -12.46 -11.35 -23.41
CA LEU A 24 -13.46 -12.09 -22.62
C LEU A 24 -14.68 -11.22 -22.29
N VAL A 25 -14.46 -9.95 -21.94
CA VAL A 25 -15.56 -9.00 -21.68
C VAL A 25 -16.36 -8.77 -22.96
N VAL A 26 -15.71 -8.58 -24.10
CA VAL A 26 -16.36 -8.34 -25.39
C VAL A 26 -17.16 -9.56 -25.82
N VAL A 27 -16.58 -10.76 -25.80
CA VAL A 27 -17.27 -12.01 -26.16
C VAL A 27 -18.47 -12.25 -25.23
N GLY A 28 -18.29 -12.09 -23.92
CA GLY A 28 -19.37 -12.21 -22.95
C GLY A 28 -20.49 -11.20 -23.18
N ALA A 29 -20.14 -9.93 -23.39
CA ALA A 29 -21.10 -8.85 -23.63
C ALA A 29 -21.86 -9.02 -24.95
N VAL A 30 -21.18 -9.40 -26.03
CA VAL A 30 -21.81 -9.70 -27.33
C VAL A 30 -22.72 -10.91 -27.21
N GLY A 31 -22.32 -11.95 -26.49
CA GLY A 31 -23.15 -13.11 -26.21
C GLY A 31 -24.44 -12.73 -25.46
N VAL A 32 -24.31 -12.03 -24.32
CA VAL A 32 -25.47 -11.55 -23.53
C VAL A 32 -26.39 -10.64 -24.37
N LEU A 33 -25.82 -9.72 -25.14
CA LEU A 33 -26.58 -8.80 -26.00
C LEU A 33 -27.33 -9.58 -27.09
N SER A 34 -26.67 -10.53 -27.75
CA SER A 34 -27.27 -11.31 -28.84
C SER A 34 -28.46 -12.13 -28.34
N ILE A 35 -28.31 -12.80 -27.21
CA ILE A 35 -29.36 -13.63 -26.60
C ILE A 35 -30.51 -12.73 -26.10
N GLY A 36 -30.19 -11.56 -25.54
CA GLY A 36 -31.18 -10.55 -25.15
C GLY A 36 -31.99 -10.02 -26.33
N VAL A 37 -31.34 -9.69 -27.45
CA VAL A 37 -32.00 -9.25 -28.69
C VAL A 37 -32.92 -10.35 -29.21
N ILE A 38 -32.47 -11.61 -29.24
CA ILE A 38 -33.29 -12.75 -29.65
C ILE A 38 -34.55 -12.85 -28.78
N ALA A 39 -34.42 -12.72 -27.46
CA ALA A 39 -35.55 -12.81 -26.53
C ALA A 39 -36.54 -11.63 -26.66
N VAL A 40 -36.04 -10.41 -26.90
CA VAL A 40 -36.89 -9.21 -27.07
C VAL A 40 -37.68 -9.27 -28.38
N PHE A 41 -37.02 -9.69 -29.47
CA PHE A 41 -37.63 -9.79 -30.79
C PHE A 41 -38.26 -11.16 -31.08
N ALA A 42 -38.30 -12.07 -30.11
CA ALA A 42 -38.89 -13.40 -30.26
C ALA A 42 -40.30 -13.41 -30.89
N PRO A 43 -41.24 -12.50 -30.54
CA PRO A 43 -42.56 -12.46 -31.17
C PRO A 43 -42.55 -12.17 -32.67
N ILE A 44 -41.48 -11.54 -33.18
CA ILE A 44 -41.29 -11.19 -34.60
C ILE A 44 -40.43 -12.25 -35.29
N LEU A 45 -39.47 -12.83 -34.56
CA LEU A 45 -38.54 -13.83 -35.09
C LEU A 45 -39.13 -15.25 -35.12
N ALA A 46 -40.12 -15.55 -34.27
CA ALA A 46 -40.80 -16.83 -34.25
C ALA A 46 -41.59 -17.05 -35.55
N PRO A 47 -41.30 -18.12 -36.33
CA PRO A 47 -42.02 -18.40 -37.56
C PRO A 47 -43.52 -18.68 -37.34
N TYR A 48 -43.88 -19.22 -36.18
CA TYR A 48 -45.23 -19.62 -35.82
C TYR A 48 -45.59 -19.19 -34.38
N PRO A 49 -46.90 -19.06 -34.05
CA PRO A 49 -47.34 -18.93 -32.66
C PRO A 49 -46.96 -20.16 -31.83
N ALA A 50 -46.45 -19.95 -30.61
CA ALA A 50 -45.95 -21.02 -29.75
C ALA A 50 -47.03 -21.94 -29.17
N ASP A 51 -48.30 -21.56 -29.28
CA ASP A 51 -49.48 -22.25 -28.75
C ASP A 51 -50.32 -22.95 -29.84
N VAL A 52 -49.84 -22.95 -31.09
CA VAL A 52 -50.58 -23.51 -32.25
C VAL A 52 -49.80 -24.66 -32.87
N ALA A 53 -50.47 -25.82 -33.01
CA ALA A 53 -49.94 -26.95 -33.77
C ALA A 53 -49.90 -26.60 -35.26
N VAL A 54 -48.71 -26.71 -35.87
CA VAL A 54 -48.42 -26.25 -37.24
C VAL A 54 -47.82 -27.33 -38.14
N GLY A 55 -47.34 -28.44 -37.56
CA GLY A 55 -46.80 -29.59 -38.30
C GLY A 55 -47.25 -30.93 -37.71
N ASP A 56 -46.72 -32.02 -38.25
CA ASP A 56 -47.02 -33.37 -37.73
C ASP A 56 -46.34 -33.59 -36.37
N PRO A 57 -46.89 -34.40 -35.45
CA PRO A 57 -46.21 -34.76 -34.21
C PRO A 57 -44.86 -35.45 -34.46
N PHE A 58 -43.81 -35.02 -33.75
CA PHE A 58 -42.44 -35.53 -33.88
C PHE A 58 -41.85 -35.39 -35.30
N GLU A 59 -42.24 -34.37 -36.04
CA GLU A 59 -41.67 -34.08 -37.36
C GLU A 59 -40.18 -33.73 -37.23
N ALA A 60 -39.35 -34.41 -38.03
CA ALA A 60 -37.92 -34.14 -38.08
C ALA A 60 -37.63 -32.75 -38.68
N PRO A 61 -36.45 -32.17 -38.41
CA PRO A 61 -36.06 -30.87 -38.95
C PRO A 61 -36.25 -30.76 -40.47
N SER A 62 -37.01 -29.75 -40.90
CA SER A 62 -37.38 -29.49 -42.29
C SER A 62 -37.23 -28.01 -42.65
N SER A 63 -37.41 -27.64 -43.91
CA SER A 63 -37.38 -26.23 -44.33
C SER A 63 -38.56 -25.42 -43.77
N ALA A 64 -39.66 -26.08 -43.41
CA ALA A 64 -40.81 -25.46 -42.77
C ALA A 64 -40.63 -25.39 -41.24
N HIS A 65 -40.04 -26.44 -40.65
CA HIS A 65 -39.78 -26.55 -39.22
C HIS A 65 -38.28 -26.77 -38.97
N PRO A 66 -37.45 -25.71 -38.89
CA PRO A 66 -35.99 -25.82 -38.87
C PRO A 66 -35.41 -26.63 -37.70
N LEU A 67 -36.14 -26.73 -36.59
CA LEU A 67 -35.79 -27.56 -35.44
C LEU A 67 -36.77 -28.73 -35.23
N GLY A 68 -37.65 -29.00 -36.19
CA GLY A 68 -38.72 -29.99 -36.07
C GLY A 68 -39.87 -29.55 -35.17
N THR A 69 -40.74 -30.49 -34.84
CA THR A 69 -41.93 -30.26 -33.99
C THR A 69 -41.92 -31.14 -32.74
N ASP A 70 -42.71 -30.74 -31.74
CA ASP A 70 -42.94 -31.50 -30.51
C ASP A 70 -43.98 -32.64 -30.69
N ASP A 71 -44.40 -33.29 -29.60
CA ASP A 71 -45.40 -34.37 -29.60
C ASP A 71 -46.83 -33.90 -29.94
N ALA A 72 -47.06 -32.59 -29.94
CA ALA A 72 -48.34 -31.97 -30.27
C ALA A 72 -48.32 -31.24 -31.62
N GLY A 73 -47.19 -31.25 -32.34
CA GLY A 73 -47.03 -30.59 -33.64
C GLY A 73 -46.69 -29.09 -33.56
N HIS A 74 -46.26 -28.58 -32.40
CA HIS A 74 -45.76 -27.20 -32.27
C HIS A 74 -44.34 -27.07 -32.80
N ASP A 75 -44.03 -25.93 -33.43
CA ASP A 75 -42.69 -25.63 -33.96
C ASP A 75 -41.67 -25.38 -32.84
N LEU A 76 -40.61 -26.20 -32.79
CA LEU A 76 -39.61 -26.13 -31.72
C LEU A 76 -38.74 -24.88 -31.78
N LEU A 77 -38.54 -24.28 -32.95
CA LEU A 77 -37.81 -23.00 -33.08
C LEU A 77 -38.61 -21.86 -32.46
N SER A 78 -39.91 -21.80 -32.72
CA SER A 78 -40.83 -20.83 -32.12
C SER A 78 -40.87 -20.98 -30.59
N LEU A 79 -40.96 -22.22 -30.09
CA LEU A 79 -40.89 -22.52 -28.66
C LEU A 79 -39.55 -22.10 -28.04
N LEU A 80 -38.43 -22.36 -28.71
CA LEU A 80 -37.10 -21.98 -28.24
C LEU A 80 -36.93 -20.46 -28.10
N LEU A 81 -37.44 -19.70 -29.08
CA LEU A 81 -37.38 -18.24 -29.12
C LEU A 81 -38.27 -17.61 -28.05
N VAL A 82 -39.52 -18.06 -27.93
CA VAL A 82 -40.44 -17.57 -26.89
C VAL A 82 -39.95 -18.00 -25.50
N GLY A 83 -39.43 -19.22 -25.38
CA GLY A 83 -38.82 -19.77 -24.16
C GLY A 83 -37.64 -18.94 -23.64
N ALA A 84 -36.84 -18.38 -24.55
CA ALA A 84 -35.73 -17.50 -24.19
C ALA A 84 -36.17 -16.28 -23.39
N ARG A 85 -37.35 -15.72 -23.71
CA ARG A 85 -37.89 -14.54 -23.01
C ARG A 85 -38.18 -14.85 -21.54
N VAL A 86 -38.81 -15.99 -21.26
CA VAL A 86 -39.13 -16.40 -19.88
C VAL A 86 -37.84 -16.68 -19.10
N SER A 87 -36.99 -17.58 -19.60
CA SER A 87 -35.76 -17.99 -18.90
C SER A 87 -34.80 -16.82 -18.65
N LEU A 88 -34.60 -15.92 -19.62
CA LEU A 88 -33.76 -14.73 -19.41
C LEU A 88 -34.41 -13.70 -18.48
N SER A 89 -35.73 -13.48 -18.59
CA SER A 89 -36.40 -12.50 -17.71
C SER A 89 -36.32 -12.91 -16.25
N VAL A 90 -36.51 -14.20 -15.94
CA VAL A 90 -36.34 -14.75 -14.59
C VAL A 90 -34.90 -14.61 -14.14
N GLY A 91 -33.94 -14.98 -15.00
CA GLY A 91 -32.51 -14.85 -14.73
C GLY A 91 -32.07 -13.42 -14.39
N LEU A 92 -32.44 -12.47 -15.24
CA LEU A 92 -32.10 -11.04 -15.11
C LEU A 92 -32.78 -10.41 -13.89
N LEU A 93 -34.08 -10.68 -13.68
CA LEU A 93 -34.84 -10.09 -12.57
C LEU A 93 -34.38 -10.67 -11.23
N ALA A 94 -34.29 -12.00 -11.11
CA ALA A 94 -33.84 -12.64 -9.88
C ALA A 94 -32.38 -12.29 -9.58
N GLY A 95 -31.51 -12.30 -10.59
CA GLY A 95 -30.10 -11.89 -10.44
C GLY A 95 -29.95 -10.45 -9.97
N SER A 96 -30.69 -9.51 -10.57
CA SER A 96 -30.65 -8.08 -10.20
C SER A 96 -31.14 -7.87 -8.76
N LEU A 97 -32.29 -8.44 -8.41
CA LEU A 97 -32.89 -8.29 -7.08
C LEU A 97 -32.03 -8.96 -6.00
N ALA A 98 -31.46 -10.13 -6.27
CA ALA A 98 -30.55 -10.81 -5.35
C ALA A 98 -29.29 -9.98 -5.08
N VAL A 99 -28.69 -9.39 -6.10
CA VAL A 99 -27.50 -8.53 -5.95
C VAL A 99 -27.84 -7.20 -5.29
N LEU A 100 -29.00 -6.60 -5.59
CA LEU A 100 -29.45 -5.37 -4.93
C LEU A 100 -29.67 -5.61 -3.42
N ALA A 101 -30.34 -6.70 -3.05
CA ALA A 101 -30.51 -7.11 -1.67
C ALA A 101 -29.16 -7.42 -0.99
N GLY A 102 -28.27 -8.13 -1.70
CA GLY A 102 -26.93 -8.41 -1.23
C GLY A 102 -26.08 -7.15 -1.02
N LEU A 103 -26.16 -6.19 -1.93
CA LEU A 103 -25.48 -4.89 -1.82
C LEU A 103 -26.01 -4.10 -0.62
N LEU A 104 -27.34 -4.04 -0.44
CA LEU A 104 -27.96 -3.37 0.70
C LEU A 104 -27.47 -3.96 2.02
N VAL A 105 -27.53 -5.30 2.17
CA VAL A 105 -27.11 -5.97 3.40
C VAL A 105 -25.59 -5.88 3.60
N GLY A 106 -24.80 -6.15 2.57
CA GLY A 106 -23.34 -6.17 2.64
C GLY A 106 -22.74 -4.80 2.94
N VAL A 107 -23.23 -3.74 2.29
CA VAL A 107 -22.82 -2.36 2.56
C VAL A 107 -23.24 -1.94 3.96
N THR A 108 -24.49 -2.20 4.36
CA THR A 108 -24.98 -1.81 5.69
C THR A 108 -24.18 -2.52 6.78
N ALA A 109 -23.96 -3.83 6.64
CA ALA A 109 -23.17 -4.62 7.58
C ALA A 109 -21.73 -4.11 7.68
N GLY A 110 -21.05 -3.88 6.54
CA GLY A 110 -19.64 -3.46 6.54
C GLY A 110 -19.41 -2.00 6.97
N VAL A 111 -20.33 -1.09 6.66
CA VAL A 111 -20.18 0.34 6.96
C VAL A 111 -20.58 0.65 8.42
N VAL A 112 -21.70 0.11 8.89
CA VAL A 112 -22.17 0.37 10.27
C VAL A 112 -21.36 -0.45 11.29
N GLY A 113 -21.01 -1.70 10.95
CA GLY A 113 -20.23 -2.57 11.83
C GLY A 113 -20.98 -3.03 13.10
N GLY A 114 -20.23 -3.59 14.05
CA GLY A 114 -20.67 -3.85 15.42
C GLY A 114 -21.81 -4.89 15.54
N ARG A 115 -22.83 -4.57 16.36
CA ARG A 115 -23.99 -5.46 16.57
C ARG A 115 -24.80 -5.67 15.29
N THR A 116 -25.00 -4.62 14.50
CA THR A 116 -25.74 -4.67 13.22
C THR A 116 -25.07 -5.64 12.26
N GLU A 117 -23.76 -5.52 12.10
CA GLU A 117 -22.96 -6.45 11.29
C GLU A 117 -23.09 -7.88 11.78
N THR A 118 -22.96 -8.09 13.10
CA THR A 118 -23.05 -9.41 13.71
C THR A 118 -24.41 -10.05 13.40
N VAL A 119 -25.52 -9.35 13.62
CA VAL A 119 -26.87 -9.87 13.38
C VAL A 119 -27.10 -10.17 11.91
N LEU A 120 -26.80 -9.23 11.01
CA LEU A 120 -26.98 -9.40 9.56
C LEU A 120 -26.16 -10.58 9.04
N MET A 121 -24.91 -10.72 9.50
CA MET A 121 -24.03 -11.78 9.03
C MET A 121 -24.44 -13.15 9.60
N ARG A 122 -25.00 -13.21 10.80
CA ARG A 122 -25.61 -14.46 11.32
C ARG A 122 -26.80 -14.91 10.47
N VAL A 123 -27.64 -13.98 10.01
CA VAL A 123 -28.73 -14.31 9.07
C VAL A 123 -28.17 -14.84 7.75
N VAL A 124 -27.15 -14.16 7.20
CA VAL A 124 -26.45 -14.62 5.98
C VAL A 124 -25.85 -16.01 6.17
N ASP A 125 -25.22 -16.27 7.32
CA ASP A 125 -24.61 -17.56 7.63
C ASP A 125 -25.66 -18.68 7.69
N VAL A 126 -26.80 -18.43 8.34
CA VAL A 126 -27.92 -19.39 8.40
C VAL A 126 -28.45 -19.70 6.99
N VAL A 127 -28.64 -18.69 6.14
CA VAL A 127 -29.11 -18.93 4.77
C VAL A 127 -28.11 -19.76 3.96
N LEU A 128 -26.81 -19.54 4.17
CA LEU A 128 -25.75 -20.23 3.43
C LEU A 128 -25.46 -21.66 3.93
N THR A 129 -25.89 -22.03 5.14
CA THR A 129 -25.80 -23.42 5.62
C THR A 129 -26.97 -24.29 5.14
N LEU A 130 -28.08 -23.68 4.72
CA LEU A 130 -29.21 -24.44 4.17
C LEU A 130 -28.84 -25.05 2.81
N PRO A 131 -29.25 -26.31 2.55
CA PRO A 131 -29.01 -26.94 1.27
C PRO A 131 -29.83 -26.21 0.19
N PHE A 132 -29.11 -25.50 -0.69
CA PHE A 132 -29.69 -24.57 -1.66
C PHE A 132 -30.81 -25.19 -2.51
N LEU A 133 -30.52 -26.32 -3.18
CA LEU A 133 -31.45 -26.92 -4.13
C LEU A 133 -32.71 -27.49 -3.45
N PRO A 134 -32.62 -28.29 -2.35
CA PRO A 134 -33.79 -28.73 -1.61
C PRO A 134 -34.67 -27.57 -1.11
N LEU A 135 -34.07 -26.48 -0.62
CA LEU A 135 -34.81 -25.33 -0.13
C LEU A 135 -35.64 -24.67 -1.24
N VAL A 136 -35.02 -24.46 -2.40
CA VAL A 136 -35.69 -23.88 -3.57
C VAL A 136 -36.83 -24.78 -4.06
N ILE A 137 -36.61 -26.10 -4.12
CA ILE A 137 -37.64 -27.08 -4.51
C ILE A 137 -38.83 -27.05 -3.56
N VAL A 138 -38.59 -27.12 -2.25
CA VAL A 138 -39.66 -27.11 -1.23
C VAL A 138 -40.42 -25.80 -1.27
N ALA A 139 -39.73 -24.67 -1.35
CA ALA A 139 -40.37 -23.36 -1.40
C ALA A 139 -41.23 -23.19 -2.66
N ALA A 140 -40.73 -23.60 -3.83
CA ALA A 140 -41.49 -23.57 -5.08
C ALA A 140 -42.71 -24.50 -5.03
N ALA A 141 -42.58 -25.70 -4.47
CA ALA A 141 -43.68 -26.65 -4.33
C ALA A 141 -44.78 -26.15 -3.39
N VAL A 142 -44.43 -25.47 -2.30
CA VAL A 142 -45.39 -24.95 -1.31
C VAL A 142 -46.11 -23.71 -1.81
N LEU A 143 -45.39 -22.78 -2.45
CA LEU A 143 -45.95 -21.50 -2.92
C LEU A 143 -46.70 -21.63 -4.25
N GLY A 144 -46.56 -22.77 -4.93
CA GLY A 144 -47.23 -23.08 -6.19
C GLY A 144 -46.48 -22.52 -7.42
N PRO A 145 -46.68 -23.15 -8.59
CA PRO A 145 -45.95 -22.81 -9.81
C PRO A 145 -46.43 -21.46 -10.38
N SER A 146 -45.57 -20.45 -10.34
CA SER A 146 -45.77 -19.18 -11.04
C SER A 146 -44.41 -18.50 -11.25
N LEU A 147 -44.31 -17.66 -12.28
CA LEU A 147 -43.09 -16.87 -12.53
C LEU A 147 -42.70 -16.02 -11.31
N ALA A 148 -43.69 -15.42 -10.63
CA ALA A 148 -43.46 -14.62 -9.42
C ALA A 148 -42.93 -15.47 -8.26
N THR A 149 -43.46 -16.69 -8.09
CA THR A 149 -42.96 -17.65 -7.10
C THR A 149 -41.51 -18.02 -7.40
N THR A 150 -41.20 -18.40 -8.64
CA THR A 150 -39.83 -18.78 -9.02
C THR A 150 -38.84 -17.66 -8.75
N VAL A 151 -39.14 -16.42 -9.19
CA VAL A 151 -38.28 -15.26 -8.93
C VAL A 151 -38.14 -15.01 -7.43
N GLY A 152 -39.23 -15.02 -6.67
CA GLY A 152 -39.21 -14.78 -5.23
C GLY A 152 -38.37 -15.79 -4.46
N VAL A 153 -38.52 -17.09 -4.78
CA VAL A 153 -37.72 -18.16 -4.18
C VAL A 153 -36.25 -18.03 -4.54
N LEU A 154 -35.92 -17.76 -5.81
CA LEU A 154 -34.53 -17.56 -6.22
C LEU A 154 -33.90 -16.36 -5.49
N VAL A 155 -34.59 -15.22 -5.43
CA VAL A 155 -34.11 -14.03 -4.72
C VAL A 155 -33.88 -14.35 -3.24
N ALA A 156 -34.81 -15.02 -2.57
CA ALA A 156 -34.76 -15.33 -1.14
C ALA A 156 -33.55 -16.19 -0.74
N VAL A 157 -33.01 -17.00 -1.65
CA VAL A 157 -31.86 -17.87 -1.38
C VAL A 157 -30.56 -17.30 -1.96
N MET A 158 -30.60 -16.59 -3.09
CA MET A 158 -29.39 -16.17 -3.82
C MET A 158 -28.73 -14.91 -3.25
N TRP A 159 -29.47 -14.04 -2.54
CA TRP A 159 -28.95 -12.75 -2.05
C TRP A 159 -27.79 -12.87 -1.05
N ALA A 160 -27.73 -13.98 -0.29
CA ALA A 160 -26.80 -14.15 0.82
C ALA A 160 -25.33 -14.26 0.38
N ARG A 161 -25.05 -14.87 -0.78
CA ARG A 161 -23.67 -14.97 -1.32
C ARG A 161 -23.11 -13.59 -1.72
N PRO A 162 -23.80 -12.79 -2.57
CA PRO A 162 -23.39 -11.42 -2.85
C PRO A 162 -23.25 -10.56 -1.58
N ALA A 163 -24.13 -10.73 -0.57
CA ALA A 163 -24.02 -9.99 0.68
C ALA A 163 -22.69 -10.23 1.39
N ARG A 164 -22.30 -11.51 1.54
CA ARG A 164 -21.04 -11.89 2.19
C ARG A 164 -19.82 -11.39 1.43
N GLU A 165 -19.83 -11.52 0.10
CA GLU A 165 -18.72 -11.08 -0.75
C GLU A 165 -18.60 -9.56 -0.78
N LEU A 166 -19.69 -8.83 -0.98
CA LEU A 166 -19.65 -7.37 -0.98
C LEU A 166 -19.24 -6.82 0.40
N ARG A 167 -19.63 -7.47 1.50
CA ARG A 167 -19.19 -7.10 2.85
C ARG A 167 -17.67 -7.20 3.01
N SER A 168 -17.02 -8.24 2.49
CA SER A 168 -15.55 -8.35 2.58
C SER A 168 -14.85 -7.21 1.85
N GLN A 169 -15.38 -6.82 0.69
CA GLN A 169 -14.89 -5.69 -0.10
C GLN A 169 -15.11 -4.35 0.62
N VAL A 170 -16.27 -4.16 1.27
CA VAL A 170 -16.56 -2.97 2.08
C VAL A 170 -15.54 -2.82 3.21
N LEU A 171 -15.22 -3.91 3.91
CA LEU A 171 -14.23 -3.89 4.99
C LEU A 171 -12.84 -3.49 4.47
N SER A 172 -12.43 -4.02 3.30
CA SER A 172 -11.18 -3.64 2.64
C SER A 172 -11.16 -2.15 2.27
N ILE A 173 -12.26 -1.60 1.74
CA ILE A 173 -12.37 -0.17 1.41
C ILE A 173 -12.30 0.69 2.68
N ARG A 174 -13.00 0.29 3.75
CA ARG A 174 -13.04 1.03 5.02
C ARG A 174 -11.69 1.05 5.73
N ALA A 175 -10.85 0.05 5.50
CA ALA A 175 -9.51 -0.02 6.06
C ALA A 175 -8.52 0.95 5.38
N ARG A 176 -8.85 1.54 4.23
CA ARG A 176 -7.95 2.45 3.51
C ARG A 176 -7.78 3.78 4.26
N THR A 177 -6.55 4.28 4.30
CA THR A 177 -6.17 5.48 5.05
C THR A 177 -6.98 6.71 4.65
N PHE A 178 -7.26 6.95 3.36
CA PHE A 178 -8.10 8.09 2.95
C PHE A 178 -9.54 8.03 3.46
N VAL A 179 -10.09 6.83 3.69
CA VAL A 179 -11.42 6.67 4.30
C VAL A 179 -11.34 6.92 5.81
N GLN A 180 -10.27 6.46 6.46
CA GLN A 180 -10.02 6.78 7.87
C GLN A 180 -9.83 8.29 8.07
N ALA A 181 -9.13 8.97 7.17
CA ALA A 181 -8.96 10.42 7.20
C ALA A 181 -10.28 11.17 7.02
N SER A 182 -11.12 10.72 6.10
CA SER A 182 -12.48 11.28 5.96
C SER A 182 -13.29 11.10 7.25
N ARG A 183 -13.19 9.95 7.91
CA ARG A 183 -13.86 9.68 9.18
C ARG A 183 -13.30 10.50 10.33
N SER A 184 -11.98 10.68 10.47
CA SER A 184 -11.43 11.52 11.54
C SER A 184 -11.92 12.96 11.45
N MET A 185 -12.27 13.44 10.25
CA MET A 185 -12.90 14.76 10.02
C MET A 185 -14.44 14.72 10.10
N GLY A 186 -15.02 13.73 10.79
CA GLY A 186 -16.46 13.71 11.08
C GLY A 186 -17.36 13.05 10.02
N ALA A 187 -16.82 12.42 8.97
CA ALA A 187 -17.66 11.78 7.94
C ALA A 187 -18.57 10.69 8.53
N SER A 188 -19.88 10.82 8.28
CA SER A 188 -20.86 9.82 8.70
C SER A 188 -20.73 8.50 7.93
N PRO A 189 -21.20 7.36 8.50
CA PRO A 189 -21.25 6.09 7.77
C PRO A 189 -21.97 6.21 6.42
N THR A 190 -23.05 6.98 6.35
CA THR A 190 -23.78 7.23 5.08
C THR A 190 -22.95 8.01 4.08
N TYR A 191 -22.20 9.02 4.52
CA TYR A 191 -21.27 9.77 3.66
C TYR A 191 -20.22 8.84 3.07
N VAL A 192 -19.60 8.00 3.92
CA VAL A 192 -18.60 7.01 3.51
C VAL A 192 -19.18 6.00 2.52
N ALA A 193 -20.38 5.48 2.82
CA ALA A 193 -21.07 4.54 1.94
C ALA A 193 -21.30 5.13 0.55
N ARG A 194 -21.86 6.34 0.48
CA ARG A 194 -22.23 7.00 -0.79
C ARG A 194 -21.03 7.41 -1.63
N HIS A 195 -19.98 7.97 -1.01
CA HIS A 195 -18.90 8.62 -1.73
C HIS A 195 -17.63 7.77 -1.91
N TYR A 196 -17.48 6.68 -1.15
CA TYR A 196 -16.32 5.80 -1.24
C TYR A 196 -16.71 4.36 -1.55
N VAL A 197 -17.67 3.79 -0.81
CA VAL A 197 -17.98 2.35 -0.88
C VAL A 197 -18.78 2.01 -2.14
N VAL A 198 -19.96 2.62 -2.33
CA VAL A 198 -20.85 2.28 -3.45
C VAL A 198 -20.19 2.45 -4.82
N PRO A 199 -19.46 3.56 -5.11
CA PRO A 199 -18.75 3.70 -6.38
C PRO A 199 -17.68 2.62 -6.60
N ALA A 200 -16.95 2.26 -5.54
CA ALA A 200 -15.92 1.22 -5.61
C ALA A 200 -16.50 -0.19 -5.76
N LEU A 201 -17.70 -0.44 -5.23
CA LEU A 201 -18.38 -1.73 -5.36
C LEU A 201 -19.10 -1.90 -6.71
N LEU A 202 -19.36 -0.83 -7.48
CA LEU A 202 -20.17 -0.92 -8.70
C LEU A 202 -19.60 -1.95 -9.71
N PRO A 203 -18.30 -1.97 -10.04
CA PRO A 203 -17.75 -2.99 -10.95
C PRO A 203 -17.91 -4.42 -10.39
N ILE A 204 -17.73 -4.58 -9.08
CA ILE A 204 -17.88 -5.86 -8.38
C ILE A 204 -19.34 -6.31 -8.42
N ALA A 205 -20.28 -5.40 -8.16
CA ALA A 205 -21.71 -5.66 -8.23
C ALA A 205 -22.16 -6.09 -9.63
N VAL A 206 -21.60 -5.52 -10.70
CA VAL A 206 -21.87 -5.96 -12.08
C VAL A 206 -21.38 -7.39 -12.33
N ALA A 207 -20.17 -7.74 -11.84
CA ALA A 207 -19.68 -9.11 -11.94
C ALA A 207 -20.55 -10.11 -11.14
N GLN A 208 -20.97 -9.72 -9.93
CA GLN A 208 -21.88 -10.52 -9.10
C GLN A 208 -23.26 -10.66 -9.76
N PHE A 209 -23.74 -9.62 -10.43
CA PHE A 209 -24.99 -9.69 -11.20
C PHE A 209 -24.87 -10.72 -12.32
N ALA A 210 -23.79 -10.73 -13.08
CA ALA A 210 -23.59 -11.72 -14.14
C ALA A 210 -23.56 -13.16 -13.59
N LYS A 211 -22.88 -13.40 -12.46
CA LYS A 211 -22.87 -14.71 -11.76
C LYS A 211 -24.25 -15.10 -11.23
N ALA A 212 -24.99 -14.14 -10.68
CA ALA A 212 -26.33 -14.36 -10.16
C ALA A 212 -27.31 -14.65 -11.29
N ALA A 213 -27.25 -13.90 -12.40
CA ALA A 213 -28.07 -14.14 -13.58
C ALA A 213 -27.81 -15.53 -14.18
N SER A 214 -26.54 -15.92 -14.35
CA SER A 214 -26.21 -17.27 -14.87
C SER A 214 -26.73 -18.39 -13.97
N SER A 215 -26.59 -18.23 -12.65
CA SER A 215 -27.09 -19.21 -11.67
C SER A 215 -28.62 -19.27 -11.67
N ALA A 216 -29.29 -18.11 -11.76
CA ALA A 216 -30.74 -18.02 -11.78
C ALA A 216 -31.33 -18.66 -13.04
N ILE A 217 -30.71 -18.49 -14.22
CA ILE A 217 -31.13 -19.16 -15.47
C ILE A 217 -31.03 -20.67 -15.31
N LEU A 218 -29.91 -21.18 -14.78
CA LEU A 218 -29.70 -22.61 -14.59
C LEU A 218 -30.71 -23.21 -13.60
N LEU A 219 -31.01 -22.49 -12.53
CA LEU A 219 -31.94 -22.92 -11.50
C LEU A 219 -33.40 -22.84 -11.95
N GLU A 220 -33.79 -21.78 -12.66
CA GLU A 220 -35.10 -21.70 -13.30
C GLU A 220 -35.29 -22.89 -14.24
N ALA A 221 -34.33 -23.14 -15.13
CA ALA A 221 -34.39 -24.28 -16.04
C ALA A 221 -34.49 -25.62 -15.29
N SER A 222 -33.77 -25.77 -14.17
CA SER A 222 -33.82 -26.98 -13.33
C SER A 222 -35.17 -27.15 -12.62
N LEU A 223 -35.76 -26.08 -12.08
CA LEU A 223 -37.06 -26.12 -11.42
C LEU A 223 -38.19 -26.39 -12.41
N SER A 224 -38.14 -25.72 -13.56
CA SER A 224 -39.06 -25.93 -14.67
C SER A 224 -38.95 -27.35 -15.22
N PHE A 225 -37.73 -27.90 -15.32
CA PHE A 225 -37.49 -29.31 -15.67
C PHE A 225 -38.05 -30.30 -14.64
N LEU A 226 -38.11 -29.92 -13.36
CA LEU A 226 -38.74 -30.72 -12.30
C LEU A 226 -40.26 -30.56 -12.24
N GLY A 227 -40.86 -29.76 -13.12
CA GLY A 227 -42.30 -29.48 -13.13
C GLY A 227 -42.76 -28.47 -12.08
N LEU A 228 -41.84 -27.68 -11.51
CA LEU A 228 -42.11 -26.62 -10.53
C LEU A 228 -42.13 -25.22 -11.12
N GLY A 229 -41.87 -25.09 -12.43
CA GLY A 229 -41.99 -23.85 -13.19
C GLY A 229 -43.43 -23.52 -13.57
N ASP A 230 -43.65 -22.33 -14.12
CA ASP A 230 -44.96 -21.91 -14.63
C ASP A 230 -45.37 -22.76 -15.85
N PRO A 231 -46.42 -23.59 -15.77
CA PRO A 231 -46.82 -24.45 -16.89
C PRO A 231 -47.51 -23.67 -18.01
N THR A 232 -47.91 -22.41 -17.78
CA THR A 232 -48.63 -21.58 -18.76
C THR A 232 -47.72 -20.78 -19.67
N ALA A 233 -46.42 -20.74 -19.36
CA ALA A 233 -45.43 -19.97 -20.11
C ALA A 233 -44.29 -20.91 -20.57
N PRO A 234 -44.00 -20.98 -21.89
CA PRO A 234 -42.87 -21.77 -22.36
C PRO A 234 -41.56 -21.16 -21.84
N SER A 235 -40.68 -21.98 -21.29
CA SER A 235 -39.33 -21.66 -20.86
C SER A 235 -38.40 -22.77 -21.35
N TRP A 236 -37.08 -22.54 -21.38
CA TRP A 236 -36.16 -23.60 -21.80
C TRP A 236 -36.23 -24.84 -20.89
N GLY A 237 -36.52 -24.64 -19.60
CA GLY A 237 -36.72 -25.75 -18.67
C GLY A 237 -38.03 -26.51 -18.91
N THR A 238 -39.14 -25.82 -19.25
CA THR A 238 -40.41 -26.51 -19.54
C THR A 238 -40.37 -27.27 -20.86
N ILE A 239 -39.63 -26.78 -21.87
CA ILE A 239 -39.36 -27.53 -23.10
C ILE A 239 -38.64 -28.85 -22.79
N LEU A 240 -37.63 -28.82 -21.93
CA LEU A 240 -36.90 -30.02 -21.49
C LEU A 240 -37.78 -30.96 -20.66
N PHE A 241 -38.65 -30.42 -19.80
CA PHE A 241 -39.62 -31.20 -19.02
C PHE A 241 -40.54 -32.01 -19.92
N TYR A 242 -41.14 -31.37 -20.93
CA TYR A 242 -42.04 -32.06 -21.86
C TYR A 242 -41.30 -33.07 -22.73
N ALA A 243 -40.09 -32.76 -23.21
CA ALA A 243 -39.27 -33.73 -23.93
C ALA A 243 -39.02 -35.01 -23.10
N GLN A 244 -38.72 -34.86 -21.80
CA GLN A 244 -38.51 -35.99 -20.89
C GLN A 244 -39.83 -36.75 -20.61
N GLN A 245 -40.91 -36.04 -20.29
CA GLN A 245 -42.18 -36.65 -19.91
C GLN A 245 -42.87 -37.35 -21.10
N ARG A 246 -42.67 -36.84 -22.32
CA ARG A 246 -43.27 -37.35 -23.56
C ARG A 246 -42.38 -38.33 -24.31
N SER A 247 -41.39 -38.91 -23.62
CA SER A 247 -40.53 -39.98 -24.14
C SER A 247 -39.71 -39.59 -25.37
N ALA A 248 -39.33 -38.32 -25.54
CA ALA A 248 -38.48 -37.90 -26.66
C ALA A 248 -37.15 -38.68 -26.69
N PHE A 249 -36.60 -39.07 -25.53
CA PHE A 249 -35.41 -39.91 -25.40
C PHE A 249 -35.57 -41.35 -25.90
N LEU A 250 -36.80 -41.84 -26.01
CA LEU A 250 -37.11 -43.17 -26.56
C LEU A 250 -37.42 -43.10 -28.07
N THR A 251 -37.38 -41.91 -28.65
CA THR A 251 -37.57 -41.64 -30.09
C THR A 251 -36.32 -41.00 -30.68
N ASP A 252 -36.22 -40.91 -32.02
CA ASP A 252 -35.13 -40.18 -32.67
C ASP A 252 -35.16 -38.66 -32.39
N ALA A 253 -36.27 -38.16 -31.83
CA ALA A 253 -36.51 -36.74 -31.59
C ALA A 253 -35.69 -36.09 -30.48
N TRP A 254 -34.98 -36.89 -29.66
CA TRP A 254 -34.12 -36.35 -28.60
C TRP A 254 -33.09 -35.33 -29.12
N SER A 255 -32.57 -35.54 -30.34
CA SER A 255 -31.50 -34.72 -30.90
C SER A 255 -31.95 -33.30 -31.25
N TRP A 256 -33.16 -33.11 -31.78
CA TRP A 256 -33.68 -31.78 -32.12
C TRP A 256 -34.59 -31.17 -31.05
N TRP A 257 -35.13 -31.96 -30.12
CA TRP A 257 -35.96 -31.45 -29.03
C TRP A 257 -35.15 -31.08 -27.78
N VAL A 258 -34.13 -31.88 -27.40
CA VAL A 258 -33.37 -31.68 -26.15
C VAL A 258 -32.13 -30.80 -26.35
N LEU A 259 -31.38 -30.98 -27.45
CA LEU A 259 -30.12 -30.26 -27.64
C LEU A 259 -30.30 -28.74 -27.78
N PRO A 260 -31.25 -28.20 -28.57
CA PRO A 260 -31.37 -26.75 -28.74
C PRO A 260 -31.59 -25.95 -27.44
N PRO A 261 -32.55 -26.29 -26.55
CA PRO A 261 -32.68 -25.59 -25.28
C PRO A 261 -31.45 -25.78 -24.38
N GLY A 262 -30.80 -26.94 -24.41
CA GLY A 262 -29.53 -27.17 -23.70
C GLY A 262 -28.39 -26.26 -24.17
N VAL A 263 -28.23 -26.09 -25.48
CA VAL A 263 -27.25 -25.17 -26.08
C VAL A 263 -27.59 -23.71 -25.76
N ALA A 264 -28.87 -23.34 -25.75
CA ALA A 264 -29.30 -22.00 -25.40
C ALA A 264 -29.01 -21.65 -23.92
N ILE A 265 -29.30 -22.58 -23.00
CA ILE A 265 -28.93 -22.46 -21.58
C ILE A 265 -27.41 -22.36 -21.43
N GLY A 266 -26.66 -23.31 -22.02
CA GLY A 266 -25.20 -23.35 -21.93
C GLY A 266 -24.52 -22.10 -22.49
N GLY A 267 -24.96 -21.63 -23.67
CA GLY A 267 -24.47 -20.41 -24.31
C GLY A 267 -24.78 -19.15 -23.48
N SER A 268 -25.96 -19.09 -22.86
CA SER A 268 -26.32 -17.99 -21.94
C SER A 268 -25.42 -17.98 -20.71
N VAL A 269 -25.28 -19.14 -20.04
CA VAL A 269 -24.44 -19.29 -18.85
C VAL A 269 -22.98 -18.95 -19.16
N LEU A 270 -22.43 -19.42 -20.29
CA LEU A 270 -21.07 -19.09 -20.73
C LEU A 270 -20.90 -17.60 -21.00
N SER A 271 -21.86 -16.96 -21.66
CA SER A 271 -21.80 -15.52 -21.97
C SER A 271 -21.74 -14.67 -20.70
N PHE A 272 -22.62 -14.94 -19.73
CA PHE A 272 -22.59 -14.27 -18.42
C PHE A 272 -21.32 -14.60 -17.62
N THR A 273 -20.84 -15.84 -17.70
CA THR A 273 -19.62 -16.27 -17.00
C THR A 273 -18.38 -15.55 -17.54
N PHE A 274 -18.25 -15.43 -18.87
CA PHE A 274 -17.16 -14.68 -19.50
C PHE A 274 -17.22 -13.19 -19.17
N LEU A 275 -18.43 -12.62 -19.14
CA LEU A 275 -18.64 -11.24 -18.71
C LEU A 275 -18.16 -11.03 -17.26
N ALA A 276 -18.57 -11.90 -16.34
CA ALA A 276 -18.15 -11.84 -14.93
C ALA A 276 -16.63 -11.97 -14.78
N LEU A 277 -16.03 -12.99 -15.40
CA LEU A 277 -14.60 -13.28 -15.29
C LEU A 277 -13.75 -12.15 -15.90
N GLY A 278 -14.20 -11.57 -17.02
CA GLY A 278 -13.52 -10.44 -17.66
C GLY A 278 -13.51 -9.20 -16.77
N ILE A 279 -14.62 -8.90 -16.09
CA ILE A 279 -14.69 -7.78 -15.13
C ILE A 279 -13.80 -8.04 -13.92
N GLU A 280 -13.83 -9.25 -13.34
CA GLU A 280 -12.99 -9.61 -12.18
C GLU A 280 -11.49 -9.52 -12.47
N ARG A 281 -11.07 -9.86 -13.68
CA ARG A 281 -9.67 -9.72 -14.12
C ARG A 281 -9.25 -8.27 -14.34
N ARG A 282 -10.19 -7.36 -14.60
CA ARG A 282 -9.89 -5.91 -14.69
C ARG A 282 -9.76 -5.28 -13.29
N THR A 283 -10.48 -5.78 -12.30
CA THR A 283 -10.41 -5.28 -10.92
C THR A 283 -9.27 -5.89 -10.11
N ALA A 284 -8.87 -7.13 -10.38
CA ALA A 284 -7.66 -7.71 -9.81
C ALA A 284 -6.42 -7.14 -10.52
N GLY A 285 -5.80 -6.14 -9.89
CA GLY A 285 -4.54 -5.53 -10.36
C GLY A 285 -3.47 -6.56 -10.70
N ASP A 286 -2.61 -6.18 -11.65
CA ASP A 286 -1.71 -7.05 -12.39
C ASP A 286 -0.68 -7.79 -11.53
N ARG A 287 -0.61 -9.12 -11.65
CA ARG A 287 0.49 -9.96 -11.10
C ARG A 287 1.21 -10.78 -12.18
N ARG A 288 0.89 -10.56 -13.46
CA ARG A 288 1.39 -11.41 -14.56
C ARG A 288 2.17 -10.68 -15.65
N ALA A 289 2.56 -9.42 -15.42
CA ALA A 289 3.51 -8.74 -16.31
C ALA A 289 4.96 -9.23 -16.16
N ALA A 290 5.26 -10.09 -15.17
CA ALA A 290 6.61 -10.61 -14.89
C ALA A 290 7.02 -11.82 -15.78
N THR A 291 6.61 -11.85 -17.06
CA THR A 291 7.15 -12.84 -18.00
C THR A 291 7.80 -12.17 -19.20
N ALA A 292 9.14 -12.16 -19.12
CA ALA A 292 10.11 -12.11 -20.21
C ALA A 292 10.29 -10.78 -20.98
N VAL A 293 11.22 -9.95 -20.49
CA VAL A 293 12.22 -9.31 -21.36
C VAL A 293 13.59 -9.38 -20.65
N ASP A 294 14.61 -9.77 -21.40
CA ASP A 294 16.01 -9.91 -20.97
C ASP A 294 16.70 -8.53 -21.06
N ASP A 295 16.24 -7.56 -20.25
CA ASP A 295 16.64 -6.14 -20.29
C ASP A 295 17.55 -5.74 -19.10
N GLY A 296 18.39 -6.66 -18.64
CA GLY A 296 19.41 -6.37 -17.63
C GLY A 296 20.62 -5.64 -18.22
N PRO A 297 21.47 -4.98 -17.40
CA PRO A 297 22.74 -4.43 -17.86
C PRO A 297 23.64 -5.56 -18.37
N GLU A 298 24.62 -5.22 -19.22
CA GLU A 298 25.65 -6.18 -19.62
C GLU A 298 26.49 -6.54 -18.38
N LEU A 299 26.30 -7.76 -17.87
CA LEU A 299 26.94 -8.25 -16.66
C LEU A 299 28.23 -8.98 -17.02
N THR A 300 29.36 -8.44 -16.58
CA THR A 300 30.68 -9.06 -16.75
C THR A 300 31.19 -9.53 -15.39
N VAL A 301 31.41 -10.84 -15.24
CA VAL A 301 32.06 -11.41 -14.05
C VAL A 301 33.52 -11.67 -14.39
N MET A 302 34.42 -11.19 -13.55
CA MET A 302 35.86 -11.35 -13.70
C MET A 302 36.47 -11.96 -12.43
N PRO A 303 37.59 -12.69 -12.56
CA PRO A 303 38.34 -13.14 -11.39
C PRO A 303 38.90 -11.96 -10.59
N PRO A 304 39.20 -12.16 -9.31
CA PRO A 304 39.80 -11.13 -8.47
C PRO A 304 41.23 -10.77 -8.95
N GLU A 305 41.56 -9.47 -8.99
CA GLU A 305 42.93 -8.98 -9.19
C GLU A 305 43.55 -8.52 -7.85
N PRO A 306 44.88 -8.64 -7.65
CA PRO A 306 45.51 -8.19 -6.41
C PRO A 306 45.66 -6.65 -6.33
N ASP A 307 45.24 -6.11 -5.18
CA ASP A 307 45.60 -4.83 -4.52
C ASP A 307 45.19 -3.45 -5.07
N SER A 308 44.31 -3.30 -6.08
CA SER A 308 43.72 -1.96 -6.34
C SER A 308 42.44 -1.89 -7.20
N ALA A 309 41.89 -3.02 -7.65
CA ALA A 309 40.74 -3.00 -8.55
C ALA A 309 39.41 -3.01 -7.78
N PRO A 310 38.41 -2.22 -8.18
CA PRO A 310 37.11 -2.19 -7.52
C PRO A 310 36.40 -3.54 -7.63
N VAL A 311 35.75 -3.98 -6.55
CA VAL A 311 34.96 -5.22 -6.53
C VAL A 311 33.73 -5.10 -7.43
N LEU A 312 33.13 -3.91 -7.50
CA LEU A 312 32.00 -3.57 -8.36
C LEU A 312 32.33 -2.30 -9.14
N ASP A 313 32.18 -2.36 -10.45
CA ASP A 313 32.45 -1.25 -11.36
C ASP A 313 31.27 -1.07 -12.32
N VAL A 314 30.76 0.15 -12.39
CA VAL A 314 29.56 0.52 -13.14
C VAL A 314 29.96 1.58 -14.15
N THR A 315 29.69 1.29 -15.43
CA THR A 315 30.11 2.15 -16.54
C THR A 315 28.91 2.50 -17.42
N ASP A 316 28.76 3.81 -17.68
CA ASP A 316 27.75 4.40 -18.58
C ASP A 316 26.34 3.82 -18.39
N LEU A 317 25.93 3.62 -17.14
CA LEU A 317 24.64 3.01 -16.81
C LEU A 317 23.49 3.99 -16.99
N THR A 318 22.56 3.63 -17.87
CA THR A 318 21.36 4.42 -18.17
C THR A 318 20.10 3.57 -18.02
N VAL A 319 19.14 4.04 -17.23
CA VAL A 319 17.88 3.36 -16.89
C VAL A 319 16.70 4.21 -17.34
N VAL A 320 15.79 3.62 -18.11
CA VAL A 320 14.59 4.29 -18.63
C VAL A 320 13.33 3.52 -18.24
N TYR A 321 12.22 4.24 -18.04
CA TYR A 321 10.91 3.66 -17.72
C TYR A 321 9.93 3.86 -18.88
N GLY A 322 9.83 2.87 -19.77
CA GLY A 322 8.95 2.88 -20.94
C GLY A 322 9.66 2.57 -22.27
N ASP A 323 8.85 2.42 -23.32
CA ASP A 323 9.29 2.02 -24.65
C ASP A 323 9.34 3.16 -25.68
N ASP A 324 8.75 4.32 -25.35
CA ASP A 324 8.66 5.47 -26.26
C ASP A 324 9.84 6.45 -26.08
N ASP A 325 10.19 7.22 -27.12
CA ASP A 325 11.24 8.26 -27.08
C ASP A 325 11.02 9.36 -26.03
N THR A 326 9.84 9.43 -25.42
CA THR A 326 9.50 10.33 -24.31
C THR A 326 9.55 9.66 -22.94
N ALA A 327 10.08 8.43 -22.85
CA ALA A 327 10.20 7.70 -21.61
C ALA A 327 11.07 8.48 -20.60
N PRO A 328 10.61 8.64 -19.34
CA PRO A 328 11.44 9.28 -18.32
C PRO A 328 12.69 8.44 -18.08
N THR A 329 13.85 9.11 -18.11
CA THR A 329 15.14 8.54 -17.74
C THR A 329 15.33 8.72 -16.25
N ALA A 330 15.56 7.62 -15.53
CA ALA A 330 15.71 7.62 -14.09
C ALA A 330 17.18 7.65 -13.65
N VAL A 331 18.07 7.09 -14.45
CA VAL A 331 19.52 7.09 -14.26
C VAL A 331 20.14 7.37 -15.61
N ASP A 332 21.08 8.30 -15.69
CA ASP A 332 21.64 8.77 -16.97
C ASP A 332 23.18 8.89 -16.90
N ASP A 333 23.86 8.03 -17.67
CA ASP A 333 25.32 7.94 -17.83
C ASP A 333 26.09 7.85 -16.50
N VAL A 334 25.61 7.01 -15.58
CA VAL A 334 26.20 6.88 -14.24
C VAL A 334 27.43 5.98 -14.26
N ASN A 335 28.51 6.51 -13.68
CA ASN A 335 29.79 5.83 -13.49
C ASN A 335 30.13 5.77 -11.97
N LEU A 336 30.28 4.57 -11.43
CA LEU A 336 30.48 4.31 -9.99
C LEU A 336 31.39 3.11 -9.76
N SER A 337 32.25 3.17 -8.75
CA SER A 337 33.13 2.07 -8.36
C SER A 337 33.12 1.87 -6.84
N VAL A 338 33.20 0.61 -6.42
CA VAL A 338 33.25 0.20 -5.01
C VAL A 338 34.50 -0.65 -4.79
N ASP A 339 35.36 -0.24 -3.87
CA ASP A 339 36.56 -0.94 -3.47
C ASP A 339 36.25 -2.06 -2.47
N ARG A 340 37.18 -3.01 -2.30
CA ARG A 340 36.98 -4.15 -1.40
C ARG A 340 36.92 -3.68 0.06
N GLY A 341 35.84 -4.05 0.76
CA GLY A 341 35.62 -3.68 2.14
C GLY A 341 35.22 -2.22 2.34
N GLU A 342 35.04 -1.46 1.25
CA GLU A 342 34.58 -0.07 1.27
C GLU A 342 33.08 -0.02 1.54
N THR A 343 32.64 1.00 2.26
CA THR A 343 31.26 1.47 2.30
C THR A 343 31.10 2.70 1.41
N LEU A 344 30.42 2.53 0.27
CA LEU A 344 29.99 3.60 -0.60
C LEU A 344 28.56 4.03 -0.25
N GLY A 345 28.41 5.27 0.19
CA GLY A 345 27.12 5.92 0.37
C GLY A 345 26.60 6.52 -0.93
N VAL A 346 25.34 6.28 -1.28
CA VAL A 346 24.67 6.91 -2.43
C VAL A 346 23.52 7.77 -1.90
N VAL A 347 23.66 9.09 -2.00
CA VAL A 347 22.74 10.08 -1.39
C VAL A 347 22.10 10.96 -2.44
N GLY A 348 20.87 11.41 -2.18
CA GLY A 348 20.17 12.37 -3.04
C GLY A 348 18.70 12.45 -2.66
N GLU A 349 17.97 13.36 -3.29
CA GLU A 349 16.53 13.52 -3.10
C GLU A 349 15.72 12.32 -3.57
N SER A 350 14.53 12.17 -3.01
CA SER A 350 13.52 11.20 -3.41
C SER A 350 13.19 11.39 -4.88
N GLY A 351 13.25 10.30 -5.65
CA GLY A 351 13.07 10.35 -7.10
C GLY A 351 14.31 10.72 -7.91
N SER A 352 15.48 10.94 -7.30
CA SER A 352 16.72 11.23 -8.04
C SER A 352 17.33 10.04 -8.80
N GLY A 353 16.71 8.85 -8.73
CA GLY A 353 17.16 7.64 -9.44
C GLY A 353 17.89 6.61 -8.58
N LYS A 354 18.09 6.84 -7.27
CA LYS A 354 18.91 5.95 -6.41
C LYS A 354 18.41 4.52 -6.30
N SER A 355 17.11 4.30 -6.07
CA SER A 355 16.54 2.95 -6.01
C SER A 355 16.52 2.29 -7.40
N SER A 356 16.31 3.07 -8.47
CA SER A 356 16.44 2.58 -9.85
C SER A 356 17.87 2.14 -10.13
N LEU A 357 18.88 2.89 -9.66
CA LEU A 357 20.29 2.51 -9.71
C LEU A 357 20.52 1.22 -8.92
N ALA A 358 20.08 1.13 -7.65
CA ALA A 358 20.22 -0.06 -6.82
C ALA A 358 19.64 -1.32 -7.47
N LEU A 359 18.41 -1.23 -7.99
CA LEU A 359 17.74 -2.32 -8.70
C LEU A 359 18.43 -2.64 -10.02
N ALA A 360 18.92 -1.65 -10.77
CA ALA A 360 19.66 -1.86 -12.01
C ALA A 360 20.97 -2.61 -11.78
N LEU A 361 21.72 -2.31 -10.71
CA LEU A 361 22.94 -3.04 -10.32
C LEU A 361 22.67 -4.54 -10.14
N LEU A 362 21.47 -4.88 -9.66
CA LEU A 362 21.02 -6.26 -9.45
C LEU A 362 20.22 -6.82 -10.63
N ALA A 363 19.99 -6.04 -11.69
CA ALA A 363 19.08 -6.34 -12.80
C ALA A 363 17.61 -6.64 -12.36
N LEU A 364 17.18 -6.12 -11.21
CA LEU A 364 15.86 -6.33 -10.57
C LEU A 364 14.82 -5.27 -10.98
N LEU A 365 15.01 -4.55 -12.08
CA LEU A 365 14.05 -3.56 -12.56
C LEU A 365 12.73 -4.24 -12.97
N ASP A 366 11.62 -3.79 -12.39
CA ASP A 366 10.29 -4.21 -12.81
C ASP A 366 9.82 -3.40 -14.04
N PRO A 367 9.13 -4.03 -15.02
CA PRO A 367 8.52 -3.30 -16.13
C PRO A 367 7.60 -2.17 -15.63
N PRO A 368 7.65 -0.97 -16.24
CA PRO A 368 8.29 -0.66 -17.53
C PRO A 368 9.78 -0.23 -17.44
N GLY A 369 10.44 -0.40 -16.29
CA GLY A 369 11.85 -0.07 -16.13
C GLY A 369 12.76 -1.04 -16.89
N ARG A 370 13.76 -0.52 -17.60
CA ARG A 370 14.78 -1.30 -18.32
C ARG A 370 16.11 -0.58 -18.35
N VAL A 371 17.21 -1.34 -18.48
CA VAL A 371 18.52 -0.76 -18.75
C VAL A 371 18.60 -0.43 -20.25
N ALA A 372 18.82 0.84 -20.58
CA ALA A 372 18.98 1.29 -21.97
C ALA A 372 20.41 1.06 -22.48
N SER A 373 21.40 1.30 -21.62
CA SER A 373 22.83 1.12 -21.89
C SER A 373 23.62 0.98 -20.59
N GLY A 374 24.86 0.50 -20.72
CA GLY A 374 25.82 0.41 -19.62
C GLY A 374 26.15 -1.02 -19.22
N ALA A 375 27.26 -1.15 -18.50
CA ALA A 375 27.79 -2.43 -18.06
C ALA A 375 28.10 -2.41 -16.56
N VAL A 376 27.88 -3.56 -15.93
CA VAL A 376 28.21 -3.79 -14.52
C VAL A 376 29.24 -4.92 -14.47
N THR A 377 30.43 -4.61 -13.96
CA THR A 377 31.54 -5.55 -13.81
C THR A 377 31.70 -5.93 -12.34
N LEU A 378 31.68 -7.24 -12.06
CA LEU A 378 31.89 -7.80 -10.72
C LEU A 378 33.18 -8.62 -10.69
N ARG A 379 34.06 -8.34 -9.73
CA ARG A 379 35.33 -9.08 -9.51
C ARG A 379 35.24 -10.00 -8.31
N THR A 380 34.94 -11.27 -8.54
CA THR A 380 34.64 -12.26 -7.50
C THR A 380 35.30 -13.61 -7.78
N ASP A 381 35.69 -14.30 -6.71
CA ASP A 381 36.09 -15.72 -6.73
C ASP A 381 34.94 -16.66 -6.33
N ARG A 382 33.75 -16.13 -6.01
CA ARG A 382 32.58 -16.91 -5.57
C ARG A 382 31.78 -17.53 -6.71
N ILE A 383 31.94 -16.99 -7.90
CA ILE A 383 31.37 -17.54 -9.12
C ILE A 383 32.48 -18.38 -9.73
N ASP A 384 32.53 -19.66 -9.36
CA ASP A 384 33.50 -20.61 -9.90
C ASP A 384 33.45 -20.58 -11.43
N ASP A 385 34.64 -20.61 -12.06
CA ASP A 385 34.85 -21.06 -13.44
C ASP A 385 34.46 -22.54 -13.54
N ALA A 386 33.19 -22.88 -13.35
CA ALA A 386 32.64 -24.23 -13.46
C ALA A 386 32.67 -24.65 -14.94
N GLY A 387 33.88 -25.01 -15.40
CA GLY A 387 34.23 -25.32 -16.78
C GLY A 387 34.34 -24.07 -17.63
N ALA A 388 35.44 -23.92 -18.37
CA ALA A 388 35.73 -22.85 -19.34
C ALA A 388 34.72 -22.77 -20.52
N GLY A 389 33.40 -22.68 -20.24
CA GLY A 389 32.33 -22.78 -21.23
C GLY A 389 30.90 -22.49 -20.74
N ARG A 390 30.64 -22.14 -19.47
CA ARG A 390 29.30 -21.66 -19.02
C ARG A 390 29.36 -20.18 -18.66
N SER A 391 28.52 -19.37 -19.30
CA SER A 391 28.31 -17.98 -18.86
C SER A 391 27.66 -17.97 -17.47
N PRO A 392 28.12 -17.12 -16.54
CA PRO A 392 27.49 -16.97 -15.23
C PRO A 392 26.01 -16.62 -15.37
N THR A 393 25.16 -17.26 -14.57
CA THR A 393 23.73 -16.97 -14.58
C THR A 393 23.41 -15.86 -13.60
N MET A 394 22.26 -15.22 -13.78
CA MET A 394 21.74 -14.24 -12.83
C MET A 394 21.59 -14.80 -11.40
N ALA A 395 21.40 -16.12 -11.26
CA ALA A 395 21.35 -16.78 -9.95
C ALA A 395 22.73 -16.96 -9.28
N ASP A 396 23.82 -16.97 -10.06
CA ASP A 396 25.18 -16.98 -9.49
C ASP A 396 25.59 -15.58 -9.03
N PHE A 397 25.10 -14.56 -9.74
CA PHE A 397 25.31 -13.16 -9.41
C PHE A 397 24.48 -12.73 -8.19
N ARG A 398 23.16 -12.87 -8.24
CA ARG A 398 22.24 -12.47 -7.16
C ARG A 398 22.28 -13.46 -6.01
N GLY A 399 22.29 -12.97 -4.78
CA GLY A 399 22.15 -13.79 -3.58
C GLY A 399 23.37 -14.63 -3.21
N ASN A 400 24.35 -14.79 -4.12
CA ASN A 400 25.64 -15.43 -3.85
C ASN A 400 26.79 -14.41 -3.84
N ALA A 401 27.04 -13.69 -4.93
CA ALA A 401 28.13 -12.71 -4.99
C ALA A 401 27.68 -11.27 -4.65
N VAL A 402 26.47 -10.89 -5.07
CA VAL A 402 25.84 -9.61 -4.71
C VAL A 402 24.50 -9.87 -4.01
N ALA A 403 24.34 -9.36 -2.80
CA ALA A 403 23.11 -9.47 -2.03
C ALA A 403 22.37 -8.13 -1.96
N PHE A 404 21.07 -8.21 -1.64
CA PHE A 404 20.18 -7.05 -1.62
C PHE A 404 19.37 -6.99 -0.32
N VAL A 405 19.33 -5.82 0.30
CA VAL A 405 18.37 -5.47 1.35
C VAL A 405 17.43 -4.39 0.78
N PRO A 406 16.14 -4.69 0.56
CA PRO A 406 15.19 -3.73 -0.02
C PRO A 406 14.77 -2.66 0.99
N GLN A 407 14.31 -1.51 0.48
CA GLN A 407 13.76 -0.38 1.25
C GLN A 407 12.66 -0.81 2.23
N GLU A 408 11.70 -1.63 1.80
CA GLU A 408 10.67 -2.18 2.68
C GLU A 408 11.10 -3.52 3.33
N ALA A 409 12.31 -3.59 3.90
CA ALA A 409 12.83 -4.82 4.52
C ALA A 409 11.83 -5.45 5.52
N MET A 410 11.09 -4.65 6.28
CA MET A 410 10.10 -5.13 7.25
C MET A 410 8.93 -5.91 6.62
N ASN A 411 8.65 -5.71 5.33
CA ASN A 411 7.60 -6.39 4.56
C ASN A 411 8.15 -7.48 3.61
N ALA A 412 9.48 -7.66 3.56
CA ALA A 412 10.12 -8.58 2.61
C ALA A 412 9.98 -10.07 2.98
N LEU A 413 9.71 -10.39 4.24
CA LEU A 413 9.59 -11.77 4.73
C LEU A 413 8.22 -12.38 4.40
N ASP A 414 8.16 -13.68 4.03
CA ASP A 414 6.88 -14.40 3.86
C ASP A 414 6.23 -14.61 5.24
N PRO A 415 5.05 -14.02 5.51
CA PRO A 415 4.39 -14.09 6.82
C PRO A 415 3.95 -15.50 7.22
N ARG A 416 4.00 -16.47 6.30
CA ARG A 416 3.58 -17.87 6.51
C ARG A 416 4.74 -18.83 6.75
N ARG A 417 5.99 -18.34 6.74
CA ARG A 417 7.19 -19.13 7.00
C ARG A 417 7.93 -18.59 8.21
N THR A 418 8.58 -19.46 8.96
CA THR A 418 9.41 -19.03 10.09
C THR A 418 10.66 -18.33 9.58
N LEU A 419 11.32 -17.56 10.45
CA LEU A 419 12.53 -16.84 10.07
C LEU A 419 13.65 -17.80 9.62
N ARG A 420 13.88 -18.88 10.37
CA ARG A 420 14.89 -19.89 10.03
C ARG A 420 14.65 -20.55 8.67
N GLU A 421 13.41 -20.90 8.36
CA GLU A 421 13.08 -21.53 7.07
C GLU A 421 13.44 -20.65 5.87
N GLN A 422 13.25 -19.34 6.01
CA GLN A 422 13.55 -18.38 4.95
C GLN A 422 15.06 -18.21 4.74
N VAL A 423 15.85 -18.17 5.82
CA VAL A 423 17.33 -18.12 5.72
C VAL A 423 17.88 -19.45 5.17
N VAL A 424 17.34 -20.59 5.61
CA VAL A 424 17.71 -21.92 5.05
C VAL A 424 17.43 -21.99 3.55
N GLU A 425 16.30 -21.46 3.10
CA GLU A 425 15.97 -21.39 1.67
C GLU A 425 16.98 -20.56 0.89
N ALA A 426 17.43 -19.42 1.44
CA ALA A 426 18.48 -18.60 0.84
C ALA A 426 19.82 -19.36 0.71
N VAL A 427 20.18 -20.18 1.70
CA VAL A 427 21.41 -21.01 1.62
C VAL A 427 21.26 -22.10 0.56
N VAL A 428 20.17 -22.88 0.63
CA VAL A 428 19.94 -24.03 -0.27
C VAL A 428 19.76 -23.60 -1.73
N ALA A 429 19.33 -22.36 -1.98
CA ALA A 429 19.17 -21.83 -3.34
C ALA A 429 20.52 -21.65 -4.07
N HIS A 430 21.63 -21.42 -3.34
CA HIS A 430 22.92 -21.08 -3.93
C HIS A 430 24.05 -22.05 -3.56
N ARG A 431 23.92 -22.82 -2.48
CA ARG A 431 24.94 -23.77 -2.03
C ARG A 431 24.48 -25.22 -2.23
N ASP A 432 25.38 -26.05 -2.74
CA ASP A 432 25.18 -27.50 -2.79
C ASP A 432 25.51 -28.12 -1.42
N CYS A 433 24.56 -28.05 -0.50
CA CYS A 433 24.71 -28.57 0.86
C CYS A 433 23.46 -29.31 1.33
N SER A 434 23.60 -30.11 2.41
CA SER A 434 22.43 -30.75 3.01
C SER A 434 21.55 -29.69 3.70
N ARG A 435 20.28 -30.05 3.95
CA ARG A 435 19.38 -29.16 4.72
C ARG A 435 19.84 -28.97 6.16
N ASP A 436 20.58 -29.92 6.72
CA ASP A 436 21.11 -29.80 8.08
C ASP A 436 22.29 -28.82 8.12
N ASP A 437 23.20 -28.89 7.15
CA ASP A 437 24.30 -27.91 7.01
C ASP A 437 23.76 -26.50 6.73
N ALA A 438 22.73 -26.39 5.88
CA ALA A 438 22.06 -25.13 5.60
C ALA A 438 21.38 -24.55 6.85
N ARG A 439 20.88 -25.41 7.74
CA ARG A 439 20.28 -25.01 9.01
C ARG A 439 21.32 -24.48 9.97
N GLU A 440 22.45 -25.18 10.11
CA GLU A 440 23.58 -24.73 10.94
C GLU A 440 24.05 -23.35 10.47
N ARG A 441 24.29 -23.19 9.16
CA ARG A 441 24.67 -21.90 8.57
C ARG A 441 23.62 -20.82 8.81
N ALA A 442 22.33 -21.13 8.66
CA ALA A 442 21.26 -20.17 8.91
C ALA A 442 21.26 -19.70 10.37
N GLU A 443 21.46 -20.61 11.33
CA GLU A 443 21.52 -20.29 12.76
C GLU A 443 22.77 -19.46 13.10
N ASP A 444 23.92 -19.73 12.47
CA ASP A 444 25.14 -18.93 12.62
C ASP A 444 24.92 -17.48 12.19
N VAL A 445 24.32 -17.26 11.02
CA VAL A 445 24.08 -15.91 10.49
C VAL A 445 23.00 -15.19 11.30
N LEU A 446 21.94 -15.88 11.71
CA LEU A 446 20.93 -15.32 12.63
C LEU A 446 21.55 -14.91 13.97
N THR A 447 22.49 -15.70 14.49
CA THR A 447 23.25 -15.34 15.70
C THR A 447 24.12 -14.11 15.43
N ALA A 448 24.79 -14.05 14.27
CA ALA A 448 25.69 -12.96 13.91
C ALA A 448 24.98 -11.60 13.82
N VAL A 449 23.72 -11.57 13.36
CA VAL A 449 22.89 -10.35 13.34
C VAL A 449 22.30 -9.99 14.71
N GLY A 450 22.64 -10.73 15.76
CA GLY A 450 22.21 -10.48 17.14
C GLY A 450 20.78 -10.90 17.43
N LEU A 451 20.28 -11.97 16.79
CA LEU A 451 19.04 -12.64 17.16
C LEU A 451 19.34 -13.81 18.11
N ASP A 452 18.43 -14.03 19.05
CA ASP A 452 18.47 -15.14 19.99
C ASP A 452 17.82 -16.40 19.40
N ALA A 453 18.22 -17.58 19.91
CA ALA A 453 17.75 -18.86 19.39
C ALA A 453 16.22 -19.06 19.47
N GLU A 454 15.53 -18.39 20.41
CA GLU A 454 14.07 -18.48 20.51
C GLU A 454 13.38 -17.76 19.34
N SER A 455 14.00 -16.71 18.79
CA SER A 455 13.47 -15.94 17.67
C SER A 455 13.53 -16.69 16.33
N TYR A 456 14.41 -17.69 16.19
CA TYR A 456 14.63 -18.39 14.92
C TYR A 456 13.38 -19.12 14.43
N GLY A 457 12.60 -19.68 15.37
CA GLY A 457 11.37 -20.42 15.07
C GLY A 457 10.12 -19.56 14.94
N ARG A 458 10.23 -18.23 15.15
CA ARG A 458 9.09 -17.31 15.12
C ARG A 458 8.74 -16.92 13.69
N TYR A 459 7.46 -16.65 13.48
CA TYR A 459 6.95 -16.06 12.23
C TYR A 459 7.19 -14.55 12.23
N PRO A 460 7.24 -13.90 11.05
CA PRO A 460 7.44 -12.45 10.96
C PRO A 460 6.51 -11.64 11.86
N HIS A 461 5.22 -11.98 11.90
CA HIS A 461 4.23 -11.27 12.72
C HIS A 461 4.46 -11.37 14.24
N GLU A 462 5.28 -12.32 14.70
CA GLU A 462 5.67 -12.53 16.11
C GLU A 462 7.00 -11.83 16.46
N LEU A 463 7.68 -11.24 15.47
CA LEU A 463 8.95 -10.53 15.63
C LEU A 463 8.74 -9.02 15.68
N SER A 464 9.58 -8.32 16.45
CA SER A 464 9.66 -6.84 16.43
C SER A 464 10.18 -6.34 15.07
N GLY A 465 9.98 -5.07 14.75
CA GLY A 465 10.43 -4.49 13.48
C GLY A 465 11.94 -4.65 13.26
N GLY A 466 12.74 -4.31 14.27
CA GLY A 466 14.20 -4.50 14.23
C GLY A 466 14.62 -5.97 14.11
N MET A 467 13.87 -6.91 14.72
CA MET A 467 14.14 -8.34 14.55
C MET A 467 13.85 -8.82 13.13
N ARG A 468 12.74 -8.38 12.52
CA ARG A 468 12.43 -8.70 11.11
C ARG A 468 13.51 -8.20 10.17
N GLN A 469 13.95 -6.96 10.39
CA GLN A 469 15.00 -6.35 9.60
C GLN A 469 16.32 -7.10 9.70
N ARG A 470 16.76 -7.41 10.92
CA ARG A 470 17.94 -8.28 11.16
C ARG A 470 17.77 -9.63 10.47
N GLY A 471 16.56 -10.18 10.47
CA GLY A 471 16.22 -11.39 9.73
C GLY A 471 16.43 -11.27 8.21
N VAL A 472 16.05 -10.15 7.60
CA VAL A 472 16.31 -9.88 6.17
C VAL A 472 17.81 -9.73 5.90
N ILE A 473 18.54 -9.01 6.75
CA ILE A 473 19.99 -8.89 6.65
C ILE A 473 20.65 -10.27 6.75
N ALA A 474 20.17 -11.13 7.66
CA ALA A 474 20.66 -12.50 7.78
C ALA A 474 20.40 -13.32 6.52
N ALA A 475 19.22 -13.19 5.90
CA ALA A 475 18.93 -13.85 4.63
C ALA A 475 19.84 -13.35 3.49
N ALA A 476 20.13 -12.05 3.44
CA ALA A 476 21.03 -11.45 2.45
C ALA A 476 22.50 -11.90 2.64
N LEU A 477 22.96 -12.02 3.88
CA LEU A 477 24.32 -12.44 4.22
C LEU A 477 24.50 -13.97 4.28
N ALA A 478 23.43 -14.74 4.08
CA ALA A 478 23.44 -16.19 4.24
C ALA A 478 24.54 -16.88 3.42
N ASN A 479 24.82 -16.35 2.23
CA ASN A 479 25.79 -16.91 1.28
C ASN A 479 27.16 -16.21 1.28
N ASP A 480 27.44 -15.33 2.25
CA ASP A 480 28.69 -14.56 2.35
C ASP A 480 28.96 -13.71 1.09
N PRO A 481 28.10 -12.77 0.71
CA PRO A 481 28.27 -11.98 -0.52
C PRO A 481 29.53 -11.10 -0.49
N ASP A 482 30.09 -10.78 -1.65
CA ASP A 482 31.22 -9.83 -1.77
C ASP A 482 30.72 -8.38 -1.72
N VAL A 483 29.50 -8.14 -2.20
CA VAL A 483 28.84 -6.83 -2.18
C VAL A 483 27.44 -6.95 -1.60
N LEU A 484 27.13 -6.09 -0.63
CA LEU A 484 25.79 -5.90 -0.10
C LEU A 484 25.25 -4.56 -0.59
N VAL A 485 24.17 -4.58 -1.38
CA VAL A 485 23.42 -3.38 -1.75
C VAL A 485 22.27 -3.23 -0.77
N ALA A 486 22.29 -2.16 0.03
CA ALA A 486 21.25 -1.85 0.99
C ALA A 486 20.51 -0.59 0.54
N ASP A 487 19.28 -0.75 0.06
CA ASP A 487 18.43 0.37 -0.34
C ASP A 487 17.61 0.85 0.85
N GLU A 488 17.91 2.06 1.31
CA GLU A 488 17.25 2.72 2.44
C GLU A 488 17.11 1.84 3.70
N PRO A 489 18.20 1.23 4.19
CA PRO A 489 18.11 0.27 5.30
C PRO A 489 17.69 0.95 6.61
N THR A 490 17.78 2.27 6.75
CA THR A 490 17.41 2.97 8.00
C THR A 490 16.03 3.60 7.95
N THR A 491 15.32 3.52 6.82
CA THR A 491 14.03 4.18 6.65
C THR A 491 12.97 3.61 7.58
N GLY A 492 12.23 4.50 8.25
CA GLY A 492 11.15 4.15 9.18
C GLY A 492 11.63 3.68 10.56
N LEU A 493 12.93 3.77 10.85
CA LEU A 493 13.49 3.52 12.18
C LEU A 493 13.67 4.83 12.95
N ASP A 494 13.53 4.77 14.28
CA ASP A 494 13.96 5.89 15.13
C ASP A 494 15.49 6.02 15.15
N THR A 495 15.96 7.19 15.60
CA THR A 495 17.39 7.57 15.68
C THR A 495 18.24 6.53 16.43
N VAL A 496 17.74 5.99 17.54
CA VAL A 496 18.48 5.03 18.37
C VAL A 496 18.62 3.70 17.64
N THR A 497 17.51 3.20 17.08
CA THR A 497 17.50 1.95 16.30
C THR A 497 18.33 2.06 15.02
N THR A 498 18.31 3.22 14.37
CA THR A 498 19.15 3.56 13.21
C THR A 498 20.62 3.37 13.54
N ILE A 499 21.13 3.96 14.62
CA ILE A 499 22.54 3.82 15.03
C ILE A 499 22.88 2.36 15.33
N ARG A 500 22.02 1.68 16.09
CA ARG A 500 22.23 0.25 16.40
C ARG A 500 22.31 -0.62 15.15
N LEU A 501 21.57 -0.26 14.09
CA LEU A 501 21.63 -0.95 12.81
C LEU A 501 22.91 -0.62 12.04
N LEU A 502 23.30 0.65 12.00
CA LEU A 502 24.54 1.09 11.35
C LEU A 502 25.77 0.44 12.01
N ASP A 503 25.84 0.44 13.34
CA ASP A 503 26.90 -0.23 14.11
C ASP A 503 26.89 -1.75 13.85
N LEU A 504 25.70 -2.36 13.70
CA LEU A 504 25.59 -3.77 13.35
C LEU A 504 26.16 -4.04 11.95
N LEU A 505 25.80 -3.25 10.94
CA LEU A 505 26.31 -3.41 9.58
C LEU A 505 27.83 -3.22 9.52
N GLU A 506 28.37 -2.19 10.19
CA GLU A 506 29.80 -1.93 10.32
C GLU A 506 30.51 -3.14 10.96
N SER A 507 29.96 -3.69 12.06
CA SER A 507 30.53 -4.87 12.72
C SER A 507 30.49 -6.13 11.86
N LEU A 508 29.43 -6.31 11.06
CA LEU A 508 29.28 -7.46 10.17
C LEU A 508 30.22 -7.34 8.97
N GLN A 509 30.36 -6.13 8.41
CA GLN A 509 31.31 -5.84 7.35
C GLN A 509 32.73 -6.17 7.78
N ALA A 510 33.16 -5.68 8.95
CA ALA A 510 34.48 -5.95 9.50
C ALA A 510 34.74 -7.45 9.74
N ARG A 511 33.70 -8.22 10.08
CA ARG A 511 33.80 -9.67 10.36
C ARG A 511 33.74 -10.55 9.12
N LEU A 512 32.93 -10.18 8.13
CA LEU A 512 32.61 -11.00 6.95
C LEU A 512 33.33 -10.53 5.68
N GLY A 513 33.86 -9.31 5.66
CA GLY A 513 34.69 -8.78 4.58
C GLY A 513 33.95 -8.36 3.31
N PHE A 514 32.63 -8.15 3.37
CA PHE A 514 31.85 -7.66 2.23
C PHE A 514 32.05 -6.15 2.02
N SER A 515 31.72 -5.64 0.84
CA SER A 515 31.68 -4.21 0.53
C SER A 515 30.22 -3.74 0.55
N LEU A 516 29.96 -2.54 1.04
CA LEU A 516 28.61 -2.05 1.28
C LEU A 516 28.28 -0.89 0.33
N VAL A 517 27.21 -1.05 -0.46
CA VAL A 517 26.59 0.08 -1.17
C VAL A 517 25.32 0.45 -0.42
N MET A 518 25.39 1.56 0.32
CA MET A 518 24.26 2.05 1.12
C MET A 518 23.58 3.19 0.39
N VAL A 519 22.38 2.93 -0.14
CA VAL A 519 21.54 3.96 -0.74
C VAL A 519 20.66 4.58 0.33
N THR A 520 20.65 5.89 0.45
CA THR A 520 19.80 6.60 1.43
C THR A 520 19.51 8.03 0.98
N HIS A 521 18.47 8.64 1.53
CA HIS A 521 18.24 10.09 1.40
C HIS A 521 18.76 10.86 2.62
N ASP A 522 19.16 10.18 3.70
CA ASP A 522 19.69 10.81 4.91
C ASP A 522 21.22 10.82 4.91
N LEU A 523 21.77 12.00 4.60
CA LEU A 523 23.20 12.26 4.62
C LEU A 523 23.82 12.06 6.01
N SER A 524 23.07 12.28 7.11
CA SER A 524 23.58 12.10 8.47
C SER A 524 23.84 10.63 8.78
N SER A 525 22.89 9.76 8.43
CA SER A 525 23.03 8.31 8.57
C SER A 525 24.21 7.77 7.75
N VAL A 526 24.35 8.17 6.49
CA VAL A 526 25.43 7.65 5.65
C VAL A 526 26.80 8.17 6.07
N ALA A 527 26.90 9.44 6.46
CA ALA A 527 28.16 10.05 6.86
C ALA A 527 28.76 9.41 8.11
N ARG A 528 27.96 8.69 8.91
CA ARG A 528 28.44 7.93 10.06
C ARG A 528 29.21 6.66 9.67
N VAL A 529 28.91 6.03 8.53
CA VAL A 529 29.46 4.70 8.16
C VAL A 529 30.21 4.67 6.83
N ALA A 530 29.96 5.61 5.91
CA ALA A 530 30.54 5.57 4.59
C ALA A 530 31.98 6.09 4.56
N ASP A 531 32.83 5.41 3.77
CA ASP A 531 34.17 5.87 3.40
C ASP A 531 34.08 6.97 2.34
N ARG A 532 33.23 6.75 1.33
CA ARG A 532 32.97 7.66 0.23
C ARG A 532 31.48 7.85 0.03
N ILE A 533 31.09 9.05 -0.42
CA ILE A 533 29.71 9.40 -0.73
C ILE A 533 29.63 9.84 -2.19
N ALA A 534 28.67 9.28 -2.91
CA ALA A 534 28.23 9.70 -4.23
C ALA A 534 26.87 10.43 -4.10
N VAL A 535 26.83 11.69 -4.52
CA VAL A 535 25.64 12.53 -4.52
C VAL A 535 24.95 12.43 -5.87
N VAL A 536 23.67 12.06 -5.88
CA VAL A 536 22.84 11.80 -7.06
C VAL A 536 21.71 12.83 -7.15
N ARG A 537 21.59 13.49 -8.30
CA ARG A 537 20.54 14.46 -8.62
C ARG A 537 20.05 14.24 -10.03
N ASP A 538 18.73 14.21 -10.22
CA ASP A 538 18.08 14.12 -11.55
C ASP A 538 18.65 12.98 -12.43
N GLY A 539 18.96 11.83 -11.83
CA GLY A 539 19.52 10.67 -12.52
C GLY A 539 21.03 10.68 -12.74
N HIS A 540 21.73 11.75 -12.36
CA HIS A 540 23.18 11.88 -12.53
C HIS A 540 23.92 11.86 -11.20
N VAL A 541 25.13 11.30 -11.19
CA VAL A 541 26.08 11.48 -10.08
C VAL A 541 26.75 12.85 -10.23
N VAL A 542 26.44 13.79 -9.34
CA VAL A 542 26.90 15.19 -9.42
C VAL A 542 28.19 15.44 -8.65
N GLU A 543 28.48 14.64 -7.63
CA GLU A 543 29.70 14.75 -6.83
C GLU A 543 30.05 13.40 -6.19
N VAL A 544 31.33 13.04 -6.14
CA VAL A 544 31.84 11.85 -5.43
C VAL A 544 33.10 12.21 -4.69
N GLY A 545 33.21 11.82 -3.42
CA GLY A 545 34.37 12.14 -2.60
C GLY A 545 34.42 11.37 -1.29
N ALA A 546 35.54 11.50 -0.57
CA ALA A 546 35.65 11.01 0.80
C ALA A 546 34.66 11.76 1.70
N THR A 547 34.04 11.05 2.64
CA THR A 547 32.99 11.57 3.52
C THR A 547 33.40 12.86 4.25
N ASP A 548 34.60 12.89 4.84
CA ASP A 548 35.08 14.06 5.60
C ASP A 548 35.26 15.29 4.70
N ARG A 549 35.82 15.11 3.50
CA ARG A 549 35.98 16.20 2.52
C ARG A 549 34.64 16.76 2.07
N LEU A 550 33.68 15.88 1.76
CA LEU A 550 32.34 16.26 1.33
C LEU A 550 31.58 17.01 2.43
N HIS A 551 31.80 16.66 3.69
CA HIS A 551 31.17 17.32 4.84
C HIS A 551 31.78 18.70 5.11
N GLU A 552 33.11 18.84 5.05
CA GLU A 552 33.82 20.09 5.35
C GLU A 552 33.82 21.10 4.20
N SER A 553 33.99 20.61 2.96
CA SER A 553 34.23 21.44 1.77
C SER A 553 33.61 20.82 0.51
N PRO A 554 32.27 20.75 0.42
CA PRO A 554 31.58 20.27 -0.77
C PRO A 554 31.78 21.23 -1.96
N ASP A 555 32.11 20.67 -3.13
CA ASP A 555 32.36 21.43 -4.36
C ASP A 555 31.05 21.76 -5.10
N HIS A 556 30.02 20.91 -5.00
CA HIS A 556 28.77 21.09 -5.75
C HIS A 556 27.70 21.88 -4.95
N PRO A 557 26.96 22.83 -5.57
CA PRO A 557 25.92 23.61 -4.88
C PRO A 557 24.81 22.78 -4.25
N TYR A 558 24.42 21.69 -4.91
CA TYR A 558 23.40 20.76 -4.38
C TYR A 558 23.87 20.04 -3.11
N THR A 559 25.15 19.67 -3.04
CA THR A 559 25.73 19.04 -1.85
C THR A 559 25.73 20.01 -0.67
N ASN A 560 26.03 21.28 -0.93
CA ASN A 560 25.91 22.36 0.07
C ASN A 560 24.47 22.53 0.57
N GLU A 561 23.48 22.46 -0.33
CA GLU A 561 22.06 22.53 0.01
C GLU A 561 21.62 21.35 0.90
N LEU A 562 22.01 20.12 0.55
CA LEU A 562 21.73 18.92 1.34
C LEU A 562 22.34 18.98 2.75
N LEU A 563 23.59 19.46 2.87
CA LEU A 563 24.25 19.63 4.16
C LEU A 563 23.62 20.75 4.99
N GLY A 564 23.25 21.86 4.35
CA GLY A 564 22.61 23.01 5.00
C GLY A 564 21.20 22.72 5.53
N ALA A 565 20.52 21.72 4.98
CA ALA A 565 19.19 21.30 5.41
C ALA A 565 19.18 20.49 6.73
N ARG A 566 20.34 20.13 7.27
CA ARG A 566 20.43 19.34 8.52
C ARG A 566 19.91 20.17 9.71
N PRO A 567 19.13 19.58 10.63
CA PRO A 567 18.68 20.27 11.83
C PRO A 567 19.86 20.79 12.65
N THR A 568 19.77 22.02 13.12
CA THR A 568 20.83 22.62 13.95
C THR A 568 20.58 22.27 15.42
N LEU A 569 21.51 21.59 16.07
CA LEU A 569 21.37 21.31 17.50
C LEU A 569 21.62 22.61 18.31
N PRO A 570 20.88 22.88 19.40
CA PRO A 570 21.04 24.13 20.16
C PRO A 570 22.44 24.36 20.76
N SER A 571 23.28 23.32 20.86
CA SER A 571 24.70 23.48 21.23
C SER A 571 25.51 24.26 20.19
N ASP A 572 25.06 24.27 18.94
CA ASP A 572 25.73 24.90 17.80
C ASP A 572 25.23 26.35 17.60
N ILE A 573 24.07 26.66 18.16
CA ILE A 573 23.48 28.00 18.20
C ILE A 573 23.98 28.71 19.45
N GLY A 574 25.11 29.41 19.35
CA GLY A 574 25.51 30.36 20.38
C GLY A 574 24.39 31.37 20.65
N ALA A 575 23.66 31.20 21.76
CA ALA A 575 22.82 32.17 22.48
C ALA A 575 22.16 33.31 21.65
N SER A 576 21.62 33.05 20.46
CA SER A 576 21.17 34.11 19.53
C SER A 576 19.79 33.87 18.90
N ARG A 577 18.85 33.31 19.65
CA ARG A 577 17.44 33.71 19.54
C ARG A 577 17.03 34.28 20.88
N GLY A 578 16.89 35.61 20.93
CA GLY A 578 16.52 36.33 22.14
C GLY A 578 15.20 35.78 22.68
N SER A 579 15.22 35.35 23.94
CA SER A 579 14.02 35.06 24.71
C SER A 579 13.05 36.24 24.62
N PRO A 580 11.75 36.00 24.40
CA PRO A 580 10.75 36.87 24.99
C PRO A 580 10.94 36.80 26.51
N ALA A 581 11.35 37.91 27.10
CA ALA A 581 11.48 38.05 28.54
C ALA A 581 10.11 37.88 29.23
N ASP A 582 10.15 37.27 30.41
CA ASP A 582 9.07 37.12 31.39
C ASP A 582 7.84 36.28 30.97
N SER A 583 7.99 34.96 31.09
CA SER A 583 6.93 34.12 31.66
C SER A 583 7.55 33.20 32.70
N THR A 584 7.28 33.49 33.97
CA THR A 584 7.69 32.66 35.10
C THR A 584 6.97 31.31 35.02
N ALA A 585 7.68 30.28 34.57
CA ALA A 585 7.26 28.89 34.73
C ALA A 585 7.16 28.55 36.22
N PRO A 586 6.04 27.98 36.72
CA PRO A 586 6.01 27.37 38.03
C PRO A 586 6.68 26.00 37.98
N THR A 587 7.60 25.79 38.91
CA THR A 587 8.17 24.50 39.29
C THR A 587 7.05 23.55 39.71
N ASP A 588 7.12 22.31 39.23
CA ASP A 588 6.17 21.25 39.50
C ASP A 588 6.18 20.82 40.98
N SER A 589 5.14 21.24 41.71
CA SER A 589 4.64 20.57 42.92
C SER A 589 3.23 21.07 43.22
N GLY A 590 2.22 20.51 42.56
CA GLY A 590 0.81 20.77 42.87
C GLY A 590 -0.07 20.89 41.63
N LEU A 591 -0.75 19.79 41.29
CA LEU A 591 -1.83 19.72 40.31
C LEU A 591 -3.07 20.49 40.82
N GLU A 592 -3.01 21.82 40.88
CA GLU A 592 -4.18 22.68 41.11
C GLU A 592 -4.11 23.92 40.22
N GLY A 593 -4.46 23.72 38.94
CA GLY A 593 -4.56 24.77 37.92
C GLY A 593 -5.56 24.35 36.85
N ALA A 594 -6.81 24.14 37.25
CA ALA A 594 -7.93 23.89 36.32
C ALA A 594 -8.30 25.20 35.63
N GLY A 595 -7.89 25.40 34.36
CA GLY A 595 -8.33 26.58 33.63
C GLY A 595 -7.99 26.68 32.15
N ASP A 596 -6.84 26.17 31.69
CA ASP A 596 -6.31 26.59 30.37
C ASP A 596 -5.76 25.45 29.47
N ALA A 597 -6.01 24.18 29.82
CA ALA A 597 -5.63 23.05 28.98
C ALA A 597 -6.62 22.90 27.81
N HIS A 598 -6.13 23.08 26.58
CA HIS A 598 -6.91 22.91 25.36
C HIS A 598 -7.01 21.43 24.96
N LEU A 599 -5.95 20.67 25.23
CA LEU A 599 -5.88 19.20 25.15
C LEU A 599 -5.33 18.66 26.47
N GLU A 600 -6.00 17.66 27.04
CA GLU A 600 -5.60 17.01 28.30
C GLU A 600 -5.69 15.49 28.18
N TYR A 601 -4.61 14.83 28.58
CA TYR A 601 -4.54 13.40 28.88
C TYR A 601 -4.39 13.26 30.40
N ASP A 602 -5.30 12.53 31.04
CA ASP A 602 -5.27 12.30 32.47
C ASP A 602 -5.32 10.80 32.79
N GLY A 603 -4.20 10.26 33.25
CA GLY A 603 -4.06 8.87 33.69
C GLY A 603 -4.30 7.84 32.59
N VAL A 604 -3.99 8.17 31.34
CA VAL A 604 -4.37 7.37 30.18
C VAL A 604 -3.58 6.07 30.10
N ALA A 605 -4.29 4.94 30.06
CA ALA A 605 -3.70 3.62 29.84
C ALA A 605 -4.36 2.89 28.67
N LYS A 606 -3.55 2.06 27.99
CA LYS A 606 -4.01 1.27 26.84
C LYS A 606 -3.20 0.01 26.69
N SER A 607 -3.91 -1.09 26.46
CA SER A 607 -3.33 -2.39 26.12
C SER A 607 -3.90 -2.93 24.81
N TYR A 608 -3.07 -3.60 24.02
CA TYR A 608 -3.47 -4.36 22.85
C TYR A 608 -3.06 -5.81 23.04
N ASP A 609 -3.99 -6.75 22.83
CA ASP A 609 -3.75 -8.19 22.96
C ASP A 609 -3.06 -8.63 24.28
N GLY A 610 -3.29 -7.87 25.35
CA GLY A 610 -2.74 -8.11 26.68
C GLY A 610 -1.41 -7.39 26.97
N GLU A 611 -0.80 -6.74 25.99
CA GLU A 611 0.42 -5.96 26.15
C GLU A 611 0.12 -4.48 26.38
N ALA A 612 0.64 -3.92 27.47
CA ALA A 612 0.42 -2.52 27.84
C ALA A 612 1.31 -1.58 27.01
N VAL A 613 0.68 -0.75 26.18
CA VAL A 613 1.31 0.25 25.32
C VAL A 613 1.39 1.62 26.00
N LEU A 614 0.37 2.00 26.78
CA LEU A 614 0.35 3.24 27.57
C LEU A 614 0.05 2.93 29.03
N ARG A 615 0.76 3.60 29.95
CA ARG A 615 0.80 3.26 31.39
C ARG A 615 0.60 4.49 32.27
N GLY A 616 -0.60 5.08 32.23
CA GLY A 616 -0.98 6.22 33.07
C GLY A 616 -0.35 7.52 32.60
N VAL A 617 -0.55 7.87 31.33
CA VAL A 617 0.01 9.08 30.71
C VAL A 617 -0.76 10.31 31.18
N HIS A 618 -0.01 11.32 31.64
CA HIS A 618 -0.50 12.66 31.92
C HIS A 618 0.20 13.67 31.01
N LEU A 619 -0.55 14.46 30.26
CA LEU A 619 -0.03 15.51 29.39
C LEU A 619 -1.10 16.58 29.20
N ARG A 620 -0.73 17.85 29.37
CA ARG A 620 -1.59 19.01 29.08
C ARG A 620 -0.95 19.84 28.00
N VAL A 621 -1.74 20.35 27.06
CA VAL A 621 -1.31 21.27 26.00
C VAL A 621 -2.22 22.50 26.05
N SER A 622 -1.62 23.68 26.13
CA SER A 622 -2.32 24.96 26.19
C SER A 622 -2.84 25.39 24.82
N ARG A 623 -3.77 26.36 24.81
CA ARG A 623 -4.28 26.92 23.55
C ARG A 623 -3.16 27.62 22.77
N GLY A 624 -3.06 27.35 21.48
CA GLY A 624 -2.01 27.88 20.59
C GLY A 624 -0.60 27.33 20.84
N GLU A 625 -0.41 26.47 21.85
CA GLU A 625 0.88 25.84 22.13
C GLU A 625 1.17 24.74 21.09
N SER A 626 2.42 24.67 20.63
CA SER A 626 2.95 23.59 19.82
C SER A 626 3.81 22.64 20.67
N VAL A 627 3.34 21.41 20.86
CA VAL A 627 4.05 20.38 21.65
C VAL A 627 4.49 19.26 20.73
N ALA A 628 5.79 18.96 20.74
CA ALA A 628 6.32 17.78 20.05
C ALA A 628 6.45 16.59 21.01
N LEU A 629 5.76 15.49 20.68
CA LEU A 629 5.80 14.22 21.38
C LEU A 629 6.86 13.32 20.72
N VAL A 630 7.99 13.13 21.41
CA VAL A 630 9.16 12.39 20.93
C VAL A 630 9.37 11.10 21.69
N GLY A 631 10.06 10.14 21.10
CA GLY A 631 10.36 8.85 21.74
C GLY A 631 10.70 7.76 20.73
N GLU A 632 11.16 6.60 21.21
CA GLU A 632 11.47 5.45 20.35
C GLU A 632 10.23 4.91 19.62
N SER A 633 10.46 4.17 18.53
CA SER A 633 9.38 3.48 17.81
C SER A 633 8.67 2.50 18.74
N GLY A 634 7.33 2.49 18.72
CA GLY A 634 6.54 1.61 19.59
C GLY A 634 6.27 2.14 21.01
N ALA A 635 6.81 3.30 21.41
CA ALA A 635 6.57 3.89 22.74
C ALA A 635 5.09 4.29 23.01
N GLY A 636 4.23 4.29 21.99
CA GLY A 636 2.80 4.62 22.10
C GLY A 636 2.39 6.00 21.59
N LYS A 637 3.29 6.72 20.89
CA LYS A 637 3.06 8.11 20.43
C LYS A 637 1.84 8.26 19.52
N SER A 638 1.77 7.49 18.43
CA SER A 638 0.63 7.51 17.51
C SER A 638 -0.66 7.00 18.17
N THR A 639 -0.56 6.15 19.21
CA THR A 639 -1.72 5.75 20.01
C THR A 639 -2.32 6.94 20.77
N LEU A 640 -1.49 7.78 21.40
CA LEU A 640 -1.94 9.02 22.04
C LEU A 640 -2.55 10.00 21.04
N GLY A 641 -1.92 10.19 19.88
CA GLY A 641 -2.45 11.05 18.82
C GLY A 641 -3.83 10.58 18.33
N ARG A 642 -3.99 9.28 18.06
CA ARG A 642 -5.26 8.69 17.62
C ARG A 642 -6.36 8.79 18.67
N MET A 643 -6.03 8.80 19.96
CA MET A 643 -7.00 9.03 21.02
C MET A 643 -7.58 10.44 20.99
N THR A 644 -6.77 11.46 20.69
CA THR A 644 -7.23 12.85 20.55
C THR A 644 -8.26 13.02 19.45
N ALA A 645 -8.06 12.32 18.32
CA ALA A 645 -9.01 12.31 17.21
C ALA A 645 -10.20 11.35 17.39
N GLY A 646 -10.33 10.71 18.57
CA GLY A 646 -11.40 9.74 18.84
C GLY A 646 -11.32 8.43 18.03
N LEU A 647 -10.18 8.14 17.41
CA LEU A 647 -9.94 6.93 16.62
C LEU A 647 -9.63 5.71 17.49
N VAL A 648 -9.07 5.94 18.68
CA VAL A 648 -8.77 4.92 19.69
C VAL A 648 -9.38 5.37 21.02
N THR A 649 -10.04 4.44 21.72
CA THR A 649 -10.55 4.70 23.08
C THR A 649 -9.55 4.19 24.11
N PRO A 650 -9.21 4.98 25.16
CA PRO A 650 -8.39 4.52 26.27
C PRO A 650 -9.12 3.44 27.07
N ASP A 651 -8.35 2.52 27.69
CA ASP A 651 -8.91 1.50 28.58
C ASP A 651 -9.13 2.07 29.99
N GLU A 652 -8.22 2.95 30.43
CA GLU A 652 -8.31 3.72 31.67
C GLU A 652 -7.90 5.17 31.43
N GLY A 653 -8.31 6.06 32.35
CA GLY A 653 -8.05 7.50 32.25
C GLY A 653 -8.99 8.23 31.28
N THR A 654 -8.73 9.50 31.06
CA THR A 654 -9.55 10.35 30.17
C THR A 654 -8.69 11.18 29.23
N VAL A 655 -9.21 11.38 28.02
CA VAL A 655 -8.69 12.36 27.05
C VAL A 655 -9.77 13.41 26.85
N ALA A 656 -9.42 14.69 26.97
CA ALA A 656 -10.33 15.81 26.82
C ALA A 656 -9.79 16.87 25.85
N VAL A 657 -10.68 17.44 25.05
CA VAL A 657 -10.41 18.58 24.16
C VAL A 657 -11.44 19.67 24.47
N GLU A 658 -11.01 20.91 24.67
CA GLU A 658 -11.87 22.02 25.14
C GLU A 658 -12.68 21.64 26.41
N GLY A 659 -12.07 20.87 27.31
CA GLY A 659 -12.71 20.37 28.53
C GLY A 659 -13.78 19.28 28.32
N ARG A 660 -13.99 18.80 27.09
CA ARG A 660 -14.95 17.73 26.77
C ARG A 660 -14.23 16.40 26.57
N SER A 661 -14.69 15.35 27.24
CA SER A 661 -14.14 14.01 27.09
C SER A 661 -14.32 13.50 25.65
N VAL A 662 -13.21 13.16 24.99
CA VAL A 662 -13.19 12.72 23.58
C VAL A 662 -13.94 11.41 23.37
N PRO A 663 -13.79 10.35 24.21
CA PRO A 663 -14.54 9.11 24.03
C PRO A 663 -16.07 9.29 24.08
N SER A 664 -16.58 10.09 25.02
CA SER A 664 -18.02 10.33 25.13
C SER A 664 -18.53 11.24 24.02
N TRP A 665 -17.72 12.24 23.62
CA TRP A 665 -18.02 13.12 22.49
C TRP A 665 -18.05 12.34 21.17
N ALA A 666 -17.06 11.48 20.88
CA ALA A 666 -17.05 10.62 19.71
C ALA A 666 -18.26 9.68 19.65
N ALA A 667 -18.73 9.19 20.80
CA ALA A 667 -19.90 8.30 20.86
C ALA A 667 -21.24 9.04 20.64
N THR A 668 -21.33 10.32 20.99
CA THR A 668 -22.57 11.10 20.93
C THR A 668 -22.65 12.04 19.72
N ASP A 669 -21.55 12.70 19.37
CA ASP A 669 -21.44 13.67 18.29
C ASP A 669 -20.04 13.69 17.65
N HIS A 670 -19.71 12.58 16.99
CA HIS A 670 -18.49 12.42 16.21
C HIS A 670 -18.31 13.50 15.12
N THR A 671 -19.42 14.04 14.59
CA THR A 671 -19.35 15.07 13.55
C THR A 671 -18.78 16.36 14.10
N SER A 672 -19.20 16.78 15.30
CA SER A 672 -18.66 17.97 15.96
C SER A 672 -17.22 17.79 16.41
N LEU A 673 -16.87 16.61 16.97
CA LEU A 673 -15.47 16.29 17.29
C LEU A 673 -14.57 16.38 16.05
N GLY A 674 -14.99 15.79 14.93
CA GLY A 674 -14.23 15.81 13.69
C GLY A 674 -14.12 17.18 13.02
N ARG A 675 -14.86 18.19 13.49
CA ARG A 675 -14.69 19.60 13.11
C ARG A 675 -13.67 20.32 14.01
N THR A 676 -13.56 19.90 15.27
CA THR A 676 -12.69 20.53 16.27
C THR A 676 -11.28 19.96 16.25
N VAL A 677 -11.14 18.65 16.01
CA VAL A 677 -9.85 17.94 16.03
C VAL A 677 -9.58 17.34 14.66
N HIS A 678 -8.45 17.71 14.06
CA HIS A 678 -7.99 17.13 12.80
C HIS A 678 -6.73 16.31 13.00
N TYR A 679 -6.57 15.26 12.18
CA TYR A 679 -5.47 14.31 12.25
C TYR A 679 -4.76 14.23 10.89
N LEU A 680 -3.49 14.60 10.85
CA LEU A 680 -2.58 14.34 9.74
C LEU A 680 -1.93 12.97 9.96
N PHE A 681 -2.14 12.06 9.01
CA PHE A 681 -1.69 10.68 9.10
C PHE A 681 -0.22 10.54 8.69
N GLN A 682 0.46 9.56 9.29
CA GLN A 682 1.85 9.16 8.98
C GLN A 682 2.10 8.84 7.52
N ASP A 683 1.08 8.39 6.76
CA ASP A 683 1.16 8.30 5.30
C ASP A 683 0.22 9.35 4.68
N PRO A 684 0.74 10.56 4.38
CA PRO A 684 -0.03 11.60 3.73
C PRO A 684 -0.55 11.17 2.36
N TYR A 685 0.18 10.34 1.61
CA TYR A 685 -0.19 9.92 0.25
C TYR A 685 -1.42 9.01 0.28
N ALA A 686 -1.44 8.01 1.15
CA ALA A 686 -2.58 7.12 1.32
C ALA A 686 -3.79 7.81 1.93
N SER A 687 -3.61 8.96 2.59
CA SER A 687 -4.70 9.78 3.13
C SER A 687 -5.50 10.52 2.05
N LEU A 688 -4.92 10.71 0.84
CA LEU A 688 -5.56 11.39 -0.29
C LEU A 688 -6.25 10.39 -1.21
N SER A 689 -7.50 10.66 -1.60
CA SER A 689 -8.22 9.78 -2.52
C SER A 689 -7.67 9.92 -3.95
N PRO A 690 -7.11 8.86 -4.58
CA PRO A 690 -6.50 8.97 -5.90
C PRO A 690 -7.51 9.24 -7.02
N ASN A 691 -8.78 8.92 -6.79
CA ASN A 691 -9.87 9.05 -7.76
C ASN A 691 -10.60 10.40 -7.67
N ARG A 692 -10.13 11.33 -6.82
CA ARG A 692 -10.68 12.68 -6.67
C ARG A 692 -9.63 13.71 -7.06
N THR A 693 -10.07 14.89 -7.47
CA THR A 693 -9.16 16.02 -7.69
C THR A 693 -8.71 16.58 -6.35
N VAL A 694 -7.56 17.25 -6.34
CA VAL A 694 -6.99 17.94 -5.18
C VAL A 694 -8.01 18.88 -4.55
N GLY A 695 -8.65 19.72 -5.38
CA GLY A 695 -9.67 20.66 -4.89
C GLY A 695 -10.84 19.94 -4.21
N ARG A 696 -11.25 18.75 -4.69
CA ARG A 696 -12.31 17.97 -4.03
C ARG A 696 -11.84 17.27 -2.75
N VAL A 697 -10.56 16.92 -2.65
CA VAL A 697 -10.00 16.34 -1.43
C VAL A 697 -9.88 17.40 -0.33
N VAL A 698 -9.41 18.61 -0.66
CA VAL A 698 -9.35 19.75 0.27
C VAL A 698 -10.75 20.27 0.61
N ARG A 699 -11.72 20.23 -0.31
CA ARG A 699 -13.12 20.65 -0.04
C ARG A 699 -13.88 19.69 0.87
N GLU A 700 -13.47 18.42 0.93
CA GLU A 700 -14.24 17.37 1.61
C GLU A 700 -14.66 17.70 3.06
N PRO A 701 -13.80 18.28 3.92
CA PRO A 701 -14.19 18.65 5.27
C PRO A 701 -15.31 19.70 5.30
N LEU A 702 -15.27 20.69 4.39
CA LEU A 702 -16.35 21.68 4.22
C LEU A 702 -17.67 21.01 3.81
N ASP A 703 -17.60 20.00 2.94
CA ASP A 703 -18.78 19.23 2.49
C ASP A 703 -19.36 18.35 3.59
N ILE A 704 -18.53 17.77 4.47
CA ILE A 704 -18.97 16.93 5.58
C ILE A 704 -19.78 17.75 6.60
N HIS A 705 -19.35 18.97 6.89
CA HIS A 705 -20.00 19.83 7.91
C HIS A 705 -20.96 20.88 7.32
N ASP A 706 -21.16 20.86 6.01
CA ASP A 706 -22.01 21.80 5.28
C ASP A 706 -21.66 23.29 5.54
N ILE A 707 -20.36 23.62 5.53
CA ILE A 707 -19.85 24.96 5.84
C ILE A 707 -19.68 25.78 4.55
N GLY A 708 -20.36 26.94 4.48
CA GLY A 708 -20.31 27.86 3.33
C GLY A 708 -21.15 27.42 2.14
N GLU A 709 -21.49 28.38 1.26
CA GLU A 709 -22.13 28.08 -0.03
C GLU A 709 -21.12 27.44 -1.01
N PRO A 710 -21.57 26.75 -2.08
CA PRO A 710 -20.67 26.08 -3.00
C PRO A 710 -19.55 26.97 -3.58
N GLY A 711 -19.84 28.24 -3.89
CA GLY A 711 -18.83 29.20 -4.36
C GLY A 711 -17.83 29.61 -3.27
N ASP A 712 -18.28 29.80 -2.03
CA ASP A 712 -17.42 30.13 -0.90
C ASP A 712 -16.49 28.97 -0.54
N ARG A 713 -16.96 27.72 -0.70
CA ARG A 713 -16.15 26.52 -0.49
C ARG A 713 -14.98 26.47 -1.48
N ASP A 714 -15.25 26.83 -2.74
CA ASP A 714 -14.21 26.84 -3.77
C ASP A 714 -13.15 27.90 -3.48
N ALA A 715 -13.56 29.10 -3.05
CA ALA A 715 -12.63 30.14 -2.62
C ALA A 715 -11.75 29.68 -1.43
N ARG A 716 -12.35 29.12 -0.37
CA ARG A 716 -11.60 28.60 0.78
C ARG A 716 -10.61 27.50 0.42
N VAL A 717 -10.94 26.67 -0.56
CA VAL A 717 -10.03 25.63 -1.07
C VAL A 717 -8.82 26.26 -1.76
N LEU A 718 -9.04 27.30 -2.58
CA LEU A 718 -7.95 28.01 -3.25
C LEU A 718 -7.07 28.77 -2.24
N ASP A 719 -7.66 29.37 -1.22
CA ASP A 719 -6.94 30.02 -0.12
C ASP A 719 -6.07 29.00 0.62
N ALA A 720 -6.66 27.87 1.04
CA ALA A 720 -5.93 26.82 1.75
C ALA A 720 -4.79 26.19 0.92
N LEU A 721 -4.96 26.07 -0.41
CA LEU A 721 -3.89 25.62 -1.32
C LEU A 721 -2.78 26.67 -1.46
N SER A 722 -3.15 27.95 -1.50
CA SER A 722 -2.19 29.06 -1.58
C SER A 722 -1.36 29.17 -0.29
N ASP A 723 -2.01 29.02 0.86
CA ASP A 723 -1.38 29.06 2.19
C ASP A 723 -0.29 27.99 2.36
N VAL A 724 -0.48 26.82 1.74
CA VAL A 724 0.53 25.75 1.76
C VAL A 724 1.59 25.88 0.65
N GLY A 725 1.63 27.01 -0.05
CA GLY A 725 2.61 27.31 -1.09
C GLY A 725 2.34 26.66 -2.45
N LEU A 726 1.12 26.17 -2.71
CA LEU A 726 0.73 25.62 -4.02
C LEU A 726 0.09 26.71 -4.88
N ALA A 727 0.93 27.60 -5.43
CA ALA A 727 0.53 28.72 -6.26
C ALA A 727 0.95 28.54 -7.74
N PRO A 728 0.09 28.87 -8.72
CA PRO A 728 -1.30 29.31 -8.59
C PRO A 728 -2.24 28.15 -8.20
N ALA A 729 -3.11 28.38 -7.21
CA ALA A 729 -3.93 27.32 -6.59
C ALA A 729 -4.95 26.69 -7.56
N GLU A 730 -5.39 27.43 -8.57
CA GLU A 730 -6.35 26.96 -9.57
C GLU A 730 -5.79 25.78 -10.39
N ASP A 731 -4.50 25.84 -10.70
CA ASP A 731 -3.81 24.79 -11.46
C ASP A 731 -3.72 23.49 -10.65
N TYR A 732 -3.51 23.60 -9.33
CA TYR A 732 -3.43 22.46 -8.44
C TYR A 732 -4.80 21.87 -8.13
N ALA A 733 -5.82 22.70 -7.94
CA ALA A 733 -7.17 22.25 -7.58
C ALA A 733 -7.78 21.27 -8.62
N GLY A 734 -7.45 21.45 -9.91
CA GLY A 734 -7.89 20.58 -11.01
C GLY A 734 -7.11 19.27 -11.15
N ARG A 735 -5.90 19.18 -10.60
CA ARG A 735 -5.03 17.98 -10.69
C ARG A 735 -5.55 16.85 -9.80
N ARG A 736 -5.08 15.63 -10.07
CA ARG A 736 -5.26 14.47 -9.18
C ARG A 736 -4.04 14.32 -8.27
N PRO A 737 -4.19 13.80 -7.04
CA PRO A 737 -3.05 13.56 -6.15
C PRO A 737 -1.92 12.76 -6.81
N THR A 738 -2.24 11.78 -7.65
CA THR A 738 -1.26 10.96 -8.37
C THR A 738 -0.38 11.72 -9.35
N ALA A 739 -0.77 12.93 -9.76
CA ALA A 739 -0.01 13.78 -10.67
C ALA A 739 0.90 14.79 -9.95
N LEU A 740 0.88 14.82 -8.61
CA LEU A 740 1.69 15.69 -7.78
C LEU A 740 2.96 14.99 -7.30
N SER A 741 4.01 15.77 -7.03
CA SER A 741 5.22 15.32 -6.34
C SER A 741 4.93 14.93 -4.88
N GLY A 742 5.88 14.28 -4.21
CA GLY A 742 5.74 13.90 -2.79
C GLY A 742 5.46 15.11 -1.89
N GLY A 743 6.33 16.13 -1.93
CA GLY A 743 6.15 17.36 -1.16
C GLY A 743 4.85 18.10 -1.48
N GLU A 744 4.44 18.15 -2.75
CA GLU A 744 3.16 18.75 -3.13
C GLU A 744 1.96 17.99 -2.55
N ARG A 745 1.99 16.65 -2.52
CA ARG A 745 0.92 15.86 -1.88
C ARG A 745 0.84 16.10 -0.38
N GLN A 746 1.98 16.25 0.30
CA GLN A 746 1.98 16.55 1.73
C GLN A 746 1.39 17.94 2.02
N ARG A 747 1.76 18.95 1.22
CA ARG A 747 1.13 20.29 1.26
C ARG A 747 -0.38 20.21 1.06
N VAL A 748 -0.87 19.38 0.12
CA VAL A 748 -2.32 19.14 -0.04
C VAL A 748 -2.96 18.48 1.21
N ALA A 749 -2.27 17.55 1.86
CA ALA A 749 -2.76 16.94 3.10
C ALA A 749 -2.87 17.97 4.24
N ILE A 750 -1.87 18.87 4.36
CA ILE A 750 -1.91 20.00 5.31
C ILE A 750 -3.06 20.94 4.97
N ALA A 751 -3.20 21.36 3.72
CA ALA A 751 -4.29 22.23 3.26
C ALA A 751 -5.66 21.65 3.64
N ARG A 752 -5.85 20.35 3.39
CA ARG A 752 -7.08 19.63 3.79
C ARG A 752 -7.29 19.65 5.30
N ALA A 753 -6.24 19.51 6.10
CA ALA A 753 -6.35 19.51 7.56
C ALA A 753 -6.61 20.91 8.13
N VAL A 754 -6.17 21.99 7.49
CA VAL A 754 -6.33 23.35 8.03
C VAL A 754 -7.51 24.12 7.44
N VAL A 755 -8.14 23.64 6.35
CA VAL A 755 -9.24 24.35 5.65
C VAL A 755 -10.44 24.71 6.55
N LEU A 756 -10.64 23.98 7.66
CA LEU A 756 -11.69 24.25 8.65
C LEU A 756 -11.22 25.06 9.85
N GLU A 757 -9.92 25.37 9.93
CA GLU A 757 -9.28 25.99 11.10
C GLU A 757 -9.63 25.21 12.38
N PRO A 758 -9.18 23.94 12.50
CA PRO A 758 -9.48 23.11 13.66
C PRO A 758 -8.87 23.71 14.93
N ALA A 759 -9.49 23.47 16.08
CA ALA A 759 -8.96 23.93 17.36
C ALA A 759 -7.67 23.18 17.72
N VAL A 760 -7.61 21.88 17.41
CA VAL A 760 -6.45 21.02 17.64
C VAL A 760 -6.08 20.29 16.36
N LEU A 761 -4.80 20.39 15.97
CA LEU A 761 -4.20 19.61 14.91
C LEU A 761 -3.23 18.58 15.51
N VAL A 762 -3.45 17.31 15.21
CA VAL A 762 -2.50 16.23 15.54
C VAL A 762 -1.74 15.87 14.27
N ALA A 763 -0.44 16.06 14.28
CA ALA A 763 0.43 15.73 13.16
C ALA A 763 1.28 14.51 13.49
N ASP A 764 0.91 13.34 12.96
CA ASP A 764 1.59 12.07 13.20
C ASP A 764 2.64 11.82 12.12
N GLU A 765 3.90 12.14 12.41
CA GLU A 765 5.04 12.09 11.49
C GLU A 765 4.73 12.74 10.11
N PRO A 766 4.35 14.03 10.08
CA PRO A 766 3.86 14.69 8.87
C PRO A 766 4.90 14.77 7.74
N THR A 767 6.17 14.61 8.07
CA THR A 767 7.31 14.68 7.14
C THR A 767 8.00 13.34 6.91
N SER A 768 7.36 12.24 7.29
CA SER A 768 7.78 10.92 6.86
C SER A 768 7.90 10.89 5.32
N MET A 769 8.85 10.13 4.77
CA MET A 769 9.03 9.97 3.32
C MET A 769 9.46 11.23 2.53
N LEU A 770 9.93 12.29 3.21
CA LEU A 770 10.57 13.45 2.58
C LEU A 770 12.06 13.51 2.88
N ASP A 771 12.81 14.06 1.92
CA ASP A 771 14.22 14.41 2.06
C ASP A 771 14.42 15.56 3.05
N ALA A 772 15.63 15.70 3.58
CA ALA A 772 15.93 16.67 4.62
C ALA A 772 15.55 18.14 4.26
N PRO A 773 15.85 18.66 3.04
CA PRO A 773 15.45 20.03 2.69
C PRO A 773 13.94 20.23 2.68
N LEU A 774 13.22 19.36 1.96
CA LEU A 774 11.76 19.42 1.86
C LEU A 774 11.07 19.20 3.21
N ARG A 775 11.64 18.35 4.08
CA ARG A 775 11.17 18.10 5.44
C ARG A 775 11.21 19.37 6.28
N ARG A 776 12.34 20.09 6.27
CA ARG A 776 12.51 21.34 7.03
C ARG A 776 11.52 22.40 6.56
N ASP A 777 11.45 22.62 5.25
CA ASP A 777 10.54 23.60 4.63
C ASP A 777 9.07 23.32 4.98
N LEU A 778 8.68 22.05 5.02
CA LEU A 778 7.33 21.66 5.34
C LEU A 778 7.02 21.79 6.84
N LEU A 779 7.98 21.49 7.72
CA LEU A 779 7.82 21.74 9.16
C LEU A 779 7.69 23.24 9.41
N GLU A 780 8.58 24.07 8.87
CA GLU A 780 8.50 25.53 9.00
C GLU A 780 7.13 26.04 8.55
N LEU A 781 6.67 25.62 7.37
CA LEU A 781 5.33 25.92 6.88
C LEU A 781 4.21 25.48 7.83
N LEU A 782 4.26 24.25 8.34
CA LEU A 782 3.24 23.72 9.23
C LEU A 782 3.16 24.52 10.52
N TYR A 783 4.30 24.80 11.15
CA TYR A 783 4.37 25.55 12.40
C TYR A 783 3.96 27.01 12.22
N ASP A 784 4.40 27.67 11.15
CA ASP A 784 4.00 29.04 10.81
C ASP A 784 2.48 29.13 10.56
N LEU A 785 1.92 28.15 9.85
CA LEU A 785 0.49 28.11 9.52
C LEU A 785 -0.38 27.88 10.76
N VAL A 786 0.04 26.97 11.63
CA VAL A 786 -0.63 26.69 12.92
C VAL A 786 -0.59 27.93 13.80
N ALA A 787 0.58 28.59 13.91
CA ALA A 787 0.74 29.81 14.70
C ALA A 787 -0.10 30.98 14.15
N ALA A 788 -0.12 31.17 12.83
CA ALA A 788 -0.90 32.22 12.16
C ALA A 788 -2.42 32.06 12.36
N ARG A 789 -2.90 30.84 12.62
CA ARG A 789 -4.32 30.48 12.75
C ARG A 789 -4.76 30.19 14.20
N ASP A 790 -3.90 30.40 15.20
CA ASP A 790 -4.17 30.07 16.62
C ASP A 790 -4.60 28.60 16.83
N ILE A 791 -4.00 27.68 16.07
CA ILE A 791 -4.27 26.24 16.16
C ILE A 791 -3.35 25.63 17.23
N THR A 792 -3.88 24.78 18.12
CA THR A 792 -3.02 23.98 19.02
C THR A 792 -2.45 22.79 18.26
N LEU A 793 -1.14 22.57 18.32
CA LEU A 793 -0.46 21.49 17.59
C LEU A 793 0.12 20.44 18.56
N LEU A 794 -0.27 19.18 18.34
CA LEU A 794 0.45 18.02 18.87
C LEU A 794 1.21 17.35 17.71
N HIS A 795 2.51 17.59 17.65
CA HIS A 795 3.38 17.01 16.63
C HIS A 795 4.03 15.73 17.16
N VAL A 796 3.65 14.58 16.64
CA VAL A 796 4.28 13.29 16.95
C VAL A 796 5.42 13.06 15.98
N THR A 797 6.62 12.84 16.50
CA THR A 797 7.82 12.58 15.68
C THR A 797 8.84 11.75 16.45
N HIS A 798 9.78 11.12 15.74
CA HIS A 798 10.97 10.50 16.31
C HIS A 798 12.22 11.38 16.15
N ASP A 799 12.15 12.42 15.32
CA ASP A 799 13.26 13.35 15.06
C ASP A 799 13.23 14.49 16.09
N ILE A 800 13.95 14.29 17.19
CA ILE A 800 14.06 15.29 18.26
C ILE A 800 14.78 16.56 17.80
N ALA A 801 15.72 16.45 16.85
CA ALA A 801 16.49 17.60 16.37
C ALA A 801 15.58 18.55 15.57
N ALA A 802 14.88 18.01 14.57
CA ALA A 802 13.92 18.80 13.79
C ALA A 802 12.78 19.34 14.68
N ALA A 803 12.27 18.54 15.62
CA ALA A 803 11.23 18.98 16.55
C ALA A 803 11.68 20.15 17.43
N SER A 804 12.93 20.12 17.89
CA SER A 804 13.48 21.11 18.83
C SER A 804 13.65 22.51 18.24
N GLU A 805 13.67 22.62 16.91
CA GLU A 805 13.83 23.88 16.21
C GLU A 805 12.54 24.70 16.16
N PHE A 806 11.38 24.01 16.09
CA PHE A 806 10.08 24.64 15.84
C PHE A 806 9.11 24.55 17.03
N ALA A 807 9.19 23.50 17.86
CA ALA A 807 8.23 23.30 18.94
C ALA A 807 8.48 24.20 20.15
N ASP A 808 7.39 24.68 20.77
CA ASP A 808 7.46 25.42 22.04
C ASP A 808 7.93 24.53 23.20
N ARG A 809 7.51 23.25 23.16
CA ARG A 809 7.82 22.26 24.21
C ARG A 809 7.99 20.86 23.64
N LEU A 810 8.96 20.13 24.21
CA LEU A 810 9.14 18.70 23.97
C LEU A 810 8.52 17.88 25.11
N ALA A 811 7.96 16.72 24.77
CA ALA A 811 7.52 15.72 25.72
C ALA A 811 8.06 14.35 25.27
N VAL A 812 8.86 13.72 26.13
CA VAL A 812 9.53 12.44 25.85
C VAL A 812 8.67 11.29 26.37
N LEU A 813 8.21 10.43 25.47
CA LEU A 813 7.45 9.23 25.76
C LEU A 813 8.37 8.00 25.69
N ALA A 814 8.52 7.31 26.81
CA ALA A 814 9.25 6.05 26.90
C ALA A 814 8.46 5.07 27.77
N ASP A 815 8.47 3.78 27.40
CA ASP A 815 7.77 2.72 28.14
C ASP A 815 6.28 3.02 28.46
N GLY A 816 5.62 3.73 27.54
CA GLY A 816 4.21 4.12 27.67
C GLY A 816 3.95 5.21 28.71
N ARG A 817 4.98 5.97 29.13
CA ARG A 817 4.89 7.08 30.09
C ARG A 817 5.63 8.31 29.57
N ILE A 818 5.14 9.49 29.94
CA ILE A 818 5.89 10.73 29.74
C ILE A 818 6.96 10.78 30.82
N VAL A 819 8.22 10.66 30.42
CA VAL A 819 9.36 10.57 31.36
C VAL A 819 9.99 11.94 31.62
N GLU A 820 9.90 12.85 30.66
CA GLU A 820 10.44 14.20 30.75
C GLU A 820 9.67 15.14 29.81
N SER A 821 9.42 16.38 30.22
CA SER A 821 8.82 17.40 29.36
C SER A 821 9.33 18.78 29.74
N GLY A 822 9.57 19.62 28.74
CA GLY A 822 10.05 20.98 28.96
C GLY A 822 10.53 21.65 27.67
N PRO A 823 11.09 22.87 27.78
CA PRO A 823 11.61 23.61 26.63
C PRO A 823 12.70 22.81 25.90
N PRO A 824 12.74 22.83 24.55
CA PRO A 824 13.71 22.08 23.77
C PRO A 824 15.17 22.35 24.16
N THR A 825 15.51 23.62 24.45
CA THR A 825 16.85 24.03 24.85
C THR A 825 17.33 23.28 26.09
N THR A 826 16.50 23.20 27.13
CA THR A 826 16.82 22.51 28.39
C THR A 826 16.96 21.00 28.20
N LEU A 827 16.03 20.38 27.47
CA LEU A 827 16.03 18.92 27.27
C LEU A 827 17.21 18.46 26.43
N LEU A 828 17.64 19.26 25.44
CA LEU A 828 18.79 18.94 24.62
C LEU A 828 20.13 19.24 25.32
N SER A 829 20.23 20.33 26.11
CA SER A 829 21.48 20.66 26.79
C SER A 829 21.75 19.80 28.03
N THR A 830 20.72 19.59 28.85
CA THR A 830 20.83 19.02 30.19
C THR A 830 19.68 18.05 30.47
N PRO A 831 19.59 16.94 29.72
CA PRO A 831 18.56 15.92 29.94
C PRO A 831 18.66 15.30 31.35
N SER A 832 17.54 15.29 32.06
CA SER A 832 17.47 14.78 33.44
C SER A 832 17.18 13.27 33.50
N HIS A 833 16.41 12.74 32.54
CA HIS A 833 16.07 11.32 32.43
C HIS A 833 17.08 10.55 31.54
N GLU A 834 17.27 9.25 31.79
CA GLU A 834 18.22 8.40 31.07
C GLU A 834 17.81 8.15 29.60
N GLU A 835 16.52 7.97 29.36
CA GLU A 835 15.92 7.75 28.05
C GLU A 835 16.02 9.02 27.19
N THR A 836 15.80 10.20 27.79
CA THR A 836 16.06 11.48 27.11
C THR A 836 17.53 11.62 26.74
N ARG A 837 18.47 11.29 27.64
CA ARG A 837 19.91 11.28 27.32
C ARG A 837 20.21 10.37 26.14
N THR A 838 19.67 9.16 26.15
CA THR A 838 19.88 8.17 25.08
C THR A 838 19.43 8.71 23.72
N LEU A 839 18.25 9.34 23.65
CA LEU A 839 17.75 9.95 22.41
C LEU A 839 18.63 11.13 21.94
N VAL A 840 19.05 11.98 22.86
CA VAL A 840 19.90 13.14 22.55
C VAL A 840 21.28 12.72 22.09
N ASP A 841 21.91 11.77 22.77
CA ASP A 841 23.25 11.29 22.44
C ASP A 841 23.25 10.53 21.11
N ALA A 842 22.20 9.72 20.85
CA ALA A 842 21.98 9.12 19.53
C ALA A 842 21.90 10.20 18.44
N THR A 843 21.10 11.24 18.68
CA THR A 843 20.94 12.34 17.72
C THR A 843 22.27 13.05 17.45
N ARG A 844 23.07 13.32 18.49
CA ARG A 844 24.40 13.90 18.36
C ARG A 844 25.35 13.01 17.57
N ALA A 845 25.33 11.70 17.83
CA ALA A 845 26.20 10.75 17.14
C ALA A 845 25.94 10.69 15.63
N LEU A 846 24.67 10.80 15.18
CA LEU A 846 24.36 10.92 13.75
C LEU A 846 24.83 12.24 13.13
N HIS A 847 24.88 13.32 13.91
CA HIS A 847 25.32 14.63 13.42
C HIS A 847 26.84 14.76 13.34
N ALA A 848 27.58 14.08 14.23
CA ALA A 848 29.02 14.19 14.39
C ALA A 848 29.86 13.62 13.22
N GLY A 849 29.30 12.77 12.35
CA GLY A 849 30.04 12.13 11.24
C GLY A 849 30.68 10.79 11.62
N ARG A 850 31.65 10.31 10.83
CA ARG A 850 32.29 9.00 11.02
C ARG A 850 33.21 9.00 12.24
N SER A 851 33.06 8.01 13.12
CA SER A 851 34.01 7.74 14.21
C SER A 851 35.23 7.00 13.64
N PRO A 852 36.47 7.34 14.02
CA PRO A 852 37.67 6.66 13.53
C PRO A 852 37.63 5.17 13.90
N THR A 853 37.93 4.29 12.95
CA THR A 853 37.92 2.85 13.16
C THR A 853 39.06 2.42 14.10
N ALA A 854 38.93 1.27 14.76
CA ALA A 854 39.99 0.73 15.63
C ALA A 854 41.31 0.47 14.87
N ALA A 855 41.25 0.23 13.55
CA ALA A 855 42.44 0.09 12.70
C ALA A 855 43.12 1.44 12.43
N GLU A 856 42.34 2.51 12.19
CA GLU A 856 42.84 3.87 12.00
C GLU A 856 43.37 4.49 13.30
N ALA A 857 42.72 4.22 14.43
CA ALA A 857 43.20 4.63 15.75
C ALA A 857 44.56 3.98 16.09
N ASN A 858 44.72 2.68 15.79
CA ASN A 858 45.99 1.98 15.97
C ASN A 858 47.07 2.45 14.96
N ALA A 859 46.70 2.81 13.73
CA ALA A 859 47.62 3.37 12.74
C ALA A 859 48.06 4.79 13.11
N ALA A 860 47.18 5.60 13.71
CA ALA A 860 47.49 6.92 14.24
C ALA A 860 48.42 6.84 15.46
N ASP A 861 48.20 5.89 16.38
CA ASP A 861 49.11 5.63 17.52
C ASP A 861 50.49 5.13 17.06
N ALA A 862 50.55 4.22 16.07
CA ALA A 862 51.80 3.75 15.48
C ALA A 862 52.57 4.85 14.71
N SER A 863 51.84 5.85 14.18
CA SER A 863 52.43 7.03 13.53
C SER A 863 52.92 8.06 14.55
N ALA A 864 52.28 8.14 15.72
CA ALA A 864 52.70 8.99 16.84
C ALA A 864 53.94 8.42 17.57
N GLU A 865 54.09 7.09 17.66
CA GLU A 865 55.29 6.44 18.22
C GLU A 865 56.55 6.55 17.35
N ASN A 866 56.42 6.91 16.07
CA ASN A 866 57.54 7.09 15.13
C ASN A 866 57.92 8.55 14.85
N ALA A 867 57.37 9.51 15.60
CA ALA A 867 57.82 10.90 15.54
C ALA A 867 59.26 11.02 16.14
N PRO A 868 60.23 11.61 15.42
CA PRO A 868 61.60 11.72 15.91
C PRO A 868 61.63 12.65 17.14
N THR A 869 62.18 12.15 18.24
CA THR A 869 62.48 12.92 19.45
C THR A 869 63.47 14.04 19.13
N GLU A 870 63.01 15.29 19.24
CA GLU A 870 63.89 16.46 19.29
C GLU A 870 64.75 16.39 20.55
N GLY A 871 66.08 16.30 20.37
CA GLY A 871 67.04 16.46 21.44
C GLY A 871 68.43 15.92 21.13
N ASP A 872 69.21 16.64 20.32
CA ASP A 872 70.60 16.95 20.68
C ASP A 872 71.19 18.00 19.72
N GLU A 873 71.60 19.15 20.29
CA GLU A 873 72.36 20.22 19.62
C GLU A 873 73.72 19.72 19.12
N PRO A 874 74.33 20.44 18.17
CA PRO A 874 75.73 20.79 18.40
C PRO A 874 76.00 22.29 18.20
N HIS A 875 76.65 22.85 19.21
CA HIS A 875 77.47 24.05 19.13
C HIS A 875 78.33 24.09 17.86
N ALA A 876 78.28 25.20 17.12
CA ALA A 876 79.38 25.63 16.25
C ALA A 876 79.47 27.16 16.19
N GLU A 877 80.69 27.64 16.45
CA GLU A 877 81.13 29.03 16.47
C GLU A 877 80.94 29.74 15.11
N ARG A 878 80.29 30.91 15.12
CA ARG A 878 80.78 32.25 14.70
C ARG A 878 79.65 33.16 14.25
#